data_AF-A0AAV9ZKM5-F1
#
_entry.id   AF-A0AAV9ZKM5-F1
#
_cell.length_a   1.000
_cell.length_b   1.000
_cell.length_c   1.000
_cell.angle_alpha   90.00
_cell.angle_beta   90.00
_cell.angle_gamma   90.00
#
_symmetry.space_group_name_H-M   'P 1'
#
loop_
_entity.id
_entity.type
_entity.pdbx_description
1 polymer ?
#
loop_
_entity_poly.entity_id
_entity_poly.type
_entity_poly.pdbx_seq_one_letter_code
_entity_poly.pdbx_strand_id
1 'polypeptide(L)'
;MDRAPAPAHPPSTPLTDAEAQARIQALQGRLRTQELRARYKEEKENARRLHETLADQYRGIREREAELGRRETEVAAGTDELRTENETLRREYADLRATEAELDARAQKLKTKIDDFEEQATRFTLGMHNHNTQIENEYSQITAREEALEQGRALLEERMLGFRVETERLVKDAETKAEKLREGFRGAVEEKKALKAALDEAKEALDEKDKAIASLELEVENLTTDVDAAAEIDTDEVSRLTSALEAAKLTIATQENTLKEVRTEVQESRDSAEVEVSRLGSALEAARLTIATQESNLRLESDAERARSKEEISQLKEAASGDEDRYKELEGKYDEVIVERDGLRGSKADMEQEKQKLKEFIRKLQGDVKHLEGKISESVGRVTNDSQRMSTIERLTSKAEIEALKNEVQTMKDKVQERDEIIQNLKTQWQQRAMLQARPHQPTQDPRQRPPQQSSSSAVVPVDEPVDALHQPDLHPPDNAAPPPLVATVRMTHNEERSLYNEFMKQFPVPEGRPPLKEMEPIGTGALESKSLHYPKRTLWPHPVHALVFVPTHRYDNKASCWVAATALLSHVGTEVDFFMNRGKSVYYAGVYRIHSLRGVHPPGSVVPSDVSSIAMKKATKYTGELDDFFPEGKITTECFGMQCVGFDWELYEALRKDYLAASGGGGGDGKKRKAGGKELRDGEKSKVQKV
;
A
#
# COMPACT_ATOMS: atom_id res chain seq x y z
N MET A 1 123.59 -28.32 43.75
CA MET A 1 124.72 -28.60 44.66
C MET A 1 125.17 -30.04 44.46
N ASP A 2 126.41 -30.31 44.80
CA ASP A 2 127.08 -31.63 44.87
C ASP A 2 127.11 -32.50 43.61
N ARG A 3 128.17 -32.27 42.82
CA ARG A 3 128.72 -33.25 41.87
C ARG A 3 129.43 -34.37 42.65
N ALA A 4 128.86 -35.58 42.66
CA ALA A 4 129.57 -36.80 43.03
C ALA A 4 130.33 -37.38 41.81
N PRO A 5 131.49 -38.04 42.00
CA PRO A 5 132.44 -38.34 40.91
C PRO A 5 132.06 -39.56 40.06
N ALA A 6 132.49 -39.56 38.80
CA ALA A 6 132.39 -40.69 37.90
C ALA A 6 133.40 -41.81 38.30
N PRO A 7 133.00 -43.09 38.26
CA PRO A 7 133.88 -44.21 38.59
C PRO A 7 134.92 -44.48 37.49
N ALA A 8 136.12 -44.90 37.91
CA ALA A 8 137.26 -45.15 37.03
C ALA A 8 137.03 -46.33 36.06
N HIS A 9 137.55 -46.19 34.83
CA HIS A 9 137.54 -47.26 33.83
C HIS A 9 138.65 -48.30 34.11
N PRO A 10 138.33 -49.61 34.17
CA PRO A 10 139.34 -50.67 34.25
C PRO A 10 140.07 -50.89 32.90
N PRO A 11 141.27 -51.50 32.91
CA PRO A 11 142.17 -51.56 31.75
C PRO A 11 141.64 -52.43 30.61
N SER A 12 142.00 -52.03 29.38
CA SER A 12 141.62 -52.68 28.13
C SER A 12 142.46 -53.93 27.86
N THR A 13 142.05 -55.08 28.39
CA THR A 13 142.41 -56.37 27.79
C THR A 13 141.70 -56.52 26.42
N PRO A 14 142.34 -57.10 25.40
CA PRO A 14 141.67 -57.39 24.14
C PRO A 14 140.59 -58.44 24.38
N LEU A 15 139.31 -58.05 24.25
CA LEU A 15 138.20 -58.99 24.32
C LEU A 15 138.39 -60.03 23.22
N THR A 16 138.25 -61.30 23.59
CA THR A 16 138.11 -62.38 22.60
C THR A 16 136.76 -62.22 21.89
N ASP A 17 136.64 -62.67 20.64
CA ASP A 17 135.41 -62.49 19.84
C ASP A 17 134.15 -63.00 20.58
N ALA A 18 134.27 -64.08 21.36
CA ALA A 18 133.22 -64.63 22.20
C ALA A 18 132.68 -63.63 23.26
N GLU A 19 133.55 -62.85 23.91
CA GLU A 19 133.16 -61.87 24.92
C GLU A 19 132.50 -60.64 24.29
N ALA A 20 132.98 -60.22 23.11
CA ALA A 20 132.35 -59.16 22.33
C ALA A 20 130.94 -59.59 21.90
N GLN A 21 130.77 -60.83 21.44
CA GLN A 21 129.49 -61.39 21.02
C GLN A 21 128.51 -61.54 22.20
N ALA A 22 128.98 -62.00 23.37
CA ALA A 22 128.18 -62.05 24.59
C ALA A 22 127.72 -60.65 25.06
N ARG A 23 128.59 -59.64 24.95
CA ARG A 23 128.26 -58.25 25.30
C ARG A 23 127.27 -57.62 24.32
N ILE A 24 127.36 -57.94 23.02
CA ILE A 24 126.36 -57.57 22.01
C ILE A 24 125.01 -58.22 22.32
N GLN A 25 124.96 -59.52 22.63
CA GLN A 25 123.73 -60.21 23.02
C GLN A 25 123.11 -59.62 24.31
N ALA A 26 123.93 -59.27 25.31
CA ALA A 26 123.45 -58.62 26.53
C ALA A 26 122.87 -57.22 26.27
N LEU A 27 123.47 -56.44 25.37
CA LEU A 27 122.93 -55.14 24.95
C LEU A 27 121.65 -55.28 24.12
N GLN A 28 121.58 -56.26 23.21
CA GLN A 28 120.35 -56.59 22.46
C GLN A 28 119.22 -57.05 23.40
N GLY A 29 119.53 -57.82 24.44
CA GLY A 29 118.57 -58.21 25.48
C GLY A 29 118.05 -57.02 26.29
N ARG A 30 118.92 -56.08 26.68
CA ARG A 30 118.53 -54.82 27.34
C ARG A 30 117.68 -53.95 26.42
N LEU A 31 118.06 -53.80 25.15
CA LEU A 31 117.31 -53.03 24.16
C LEU A 31 115.89 -53.61 23.96
N ARG A 32 115.77 -54.91 23.72
CA ARG A 32 114.46 -55.60 23.66
C ARG A 32 113.63 -55.41 24.92
N THR A 33 114.25 -55.42 26.09
CA THR A 33 113.56 -55.17 27.38
C THR A 33 113.09 -53.71 27.48
N GLN A 34 113.85 -52.75 26.97
CA GLN A 34 113.50 -51.34 26.92
C GLN A 34 112.38 -51.07 25.90
N GLU A 35 112.44 -51.69 24.71
CA GLU A 35 111.39 -51.67 23.68
C GLU A 35 110.08 -52.27 24.20
N LEU A 36 110.13 -53.42 24.88
CA LEU A 36 108.95 -54.03 25.51
C LEU A 36 108.35 -53.14 26.60
N ARG A 37 109.18 -52.49 27.43
CA ARG A 37 108.70 -51.51 28.43
C ARG A 37 108.10 -50.26 27.79
N ALA A 38 108.66 -49.78 26.68
CA ALA A 38 108.13 -48.65 25.93
C ALA A 38 106.76 -49.00 25.32
N ARG A 39 106.66 -50.14 24.62
CA ARG A 39 105.39 -50.66 24.06
C ARG A 39 104.35 -50.87 25.14
N TYR A 40 104.69 -51.51 26.27
CA TYR A 40 103.76 -51.70 27.38
C TYR A 40 103.27 -50.38 27.98
N LYS A 41 104.14 -49.35 28.06
CA LYS A 41 103.75 -48.01 28.53
C LYS A 41 102.81 -47.32 27.52
N GLU A 42 103.11 -47.41 26.23
CA GLU A 42 102.27 -46.87 25.16
C GLU A 42 100.90 -47.57 25.08
N GLU A 43 100.88 -48.90 25.15
CA GLU A 43 99.67 -49.72 25.19
C GLU A 43 98.83 -49.41 26.43
N LYS A 44 99.46 -49.21 27.60
CA LYS A 44 98.77 -48.77 28.83
C LYS A 44 98.16 -47.37 28.71
N GLU A 45 98.85 -46.41 28.10
CA GLU A 45 98.31 -45.07 27.85
C GLU A 45 97.21 -45.08 26.77
N ASN A 46 97.33 -45.92 25.74
CA ASN A 46 96.25 -46.11 24.75
C ASN A 46 95.01 -46.76 25.38
N ALA A 47 95.18 -47.78 26.23
CA ALA A 47 94.09 -48.37 27.00
C ALA A 47 93.43 -47.34 27.94
N ARG A 48 94.22 -46.46 28.57
CA ARG A 48 93.71 -45.34 29.40
C ARG A 48 92.87 -44.37 28.58
N ARG A 49 93.38 -43.89 27.43
CA ARG A 49 92.66 -42.99 26.51
C ARG A 49 91.37 -43.61 25.98
N LEU A 50 91.39 -44.91 25.67
CA LEU A 50 90.21 -45.63 25.21
C LEU A 50 89.17 -45.78 26.33
N HIS A 51 89.60 -46.06 27.55
CA HIS A 51 88.70 -46.07 28.73
C HIS A 51 88.12 -44.68 29.04
N GLU A 52 88.90 -43.61 28.89
CA GLU A 52 88.46 -42.22 29.07
C GLU A 52 87.43 -41.83 27.99
N THR A 53 87.72 -42.17 26.72
CA THR A 53 86.78 -41.97 25.59
C THR A 53 85.47 -42.75 25.80
N LEU A 54 85.54 -44.00 26.25
CA LEU A 54 84.35 -44.79 26.58
C LEU A 54 83.57 -44.19 27.75
N ALA A 55 84.25 -43.72 28.81
CA ALA A 55 83.60 -43.09 29.95
C ALA A 55 82.84 -41.81 29.55
N ASP A 56 83.41 -41.00 28.67
CA ASP A 56 82.74 -39.80 28.15
C ASP A 56 81.59 -40.15 27.17
N GLN A 57 81.73 -41.20 26.37
CA GLN A 57 80.61 -41.74 25.57
C GLN A 57 79.45 -42.22 26.48
N TYR A 58 79.74 -42.99 27.53
CA TYR A 58 78.72 -43.42 28.50
C TYR A 58 78.06 -42.25 29.23
N ARG A 59 78.83 -41.20 29.56
CA ARG A 59 78.30 -39.96 30.15
C ARG A 59 77.32 -39.27 29.19
N GLY A 60 77.74 -39.06 27.94
CA GLY A 60 76.92 -38.42 26.90
C GLY A 60 75.70 -39.26 26.46
N ILE A 61 75.72 -40.58 26.65
CA ILE A 61 74.55 -41.45 26.50
C ILE A 61 73.58 -41.21 27.67
N ARG A 62 74.04 -41.27 28.92
CA ARG A 62 73.18 -41.01 30.10
C ARG A 62 72.55 -39.62 30.11
N GLU A 63 73.28 -38.61 29.65
CA GLU A 63 72.76 -37.25 29.51
C GLU A 63 71.62 -37.18 28.47
N ARG A 64 71.73 -37.93 27.36
CA ARG A 64 70.65 -38.07 26.37
C ARG A 64 69.48 -38.90 26.90
N GLU A 65 69.72 -39.98 27.63
CA GLU A 65 68.67 -40.77 28.29
C GLU A 65 67.87 -39.91 29.28
N ALA A 66 68.55 -39.08 30.09
CA ALA A 66 67.91 -38.16 31.01
C ALA A 66 67.11 -37.05 30.29
N GLU A 67 67.61 -36.53 29.18
CA GLU A 67 66.92 -35.53 28.35
C GLU A 67 65.70 -36.14 27.63
N LEU A 68 65.80 -37.37 27.13
CA LEU A 68 64.65 -38.11 26.57
C LEU A 68 63.58 -38.33 27.64
N GLY A 69 63.96 -38.75 28.85
CA GLY A 69 63.01 -38.91 29.96
C GLY A 69 62.28 -37.61 30.32
N ARG A 70 62.95 -36.43 30.27
CA ARG A 70 62.26 -35.14 30.43
C ARG A 70 61.25 -34.90 29.31
N ARG A 71 61.66 -35.08 28.05
CA ARG A 71 60.77 -34.87 26.90
C ARG A 71 59.58 -35.81 26.89
N GLU A 72 59.75 -37.06 27.33
CA GLU A 72 58.65 -37.99 27.53
C GLU A 72 57.67 -37.48 28.60
N THR A 73 58.16 -36.92 29.73
CA THR A 73 57.27 -36.30 30.74
C THR A 73 56.59 -35.01 30.25
N GLU A 74 57.27 -34.18 29.45
CA GLU A 74 56.70 -32.97 28.85
C GLU A 74 55.61 -33.30 27.81
N VAL A 75 55.86 -34.30 26.95
CA VAL A 75 54.87 -34.78 25.97
C VAL A 75 53.68 -35.43 26.67
N ALA A 76 53.89 -36.20 27.75
CA ALA A 76 52.80 -36.75 28.55
C ALA A 76 51.93 -35.63 29.17
N ALA A 77 52.56 -34.63 29.80
CA ALA A 77 51.85 -33.49 30.39
C ALA A 77 51.05 -32.70 29.33
N GLY A 78 51.65 -32.37 28.19
CA GLY A 78 50.96 -31.69 27.09
C GLY A 78 49.83 -32.52 26.47
N THR A 79 49.93 -33.86 26.49
CA THR A 79 48.86 -34.75 26.03
C THR A 79 47.67 -34.73 26.99
N ASP A 80 47.92 -34.71 28.31
CA ASP A 80 46.87 -34.59 29.32
C ASP A 80 46.22 -33.19 29.31
N GLU A 81 47.00 -32.12 29.13
CA GLU A 81 46.46 -30.76 28.94
C GLU A 81 45.51 -30.69 27.72
N LEU A 82 45.98 -31.12 26.54
CA LEU A 82 45.14 -31.17 25.32
C LEU A 82 43.89 -32.04 25.50
N ARG A 83 43.97 -33.12 26.28
CA ARG A 83 42.80 -33.94 26.62
C ARG A 83 41.79 -33.16 27.46
N THR A 84 42.24 -32.44 28.50
CA THR A 84 41.33 -31.64 29.34
C THR A 84 40.71 -30.47 28.57
N GLU A 85 41.45 -29.85 27.64
CA GLU A 85 40.92 -28.84 26.73
C GLU A 85 39.87 -29.44 25.78
N ASN A 86 40.13 -30.61 25.19
CA ASN A 86 39.17 -31.30 24.32
C ASN A 86 37.89 -31.68 25.07
N GLU A 87 38.00 -32.13 26.32
CA GLU A 87 36.83 -32.39 27.18
C GLU A 87 36.05 -31.12 27.52
N THR A 88 36.74 -29.97 27.66
CA THR A 88 36.10 -28.66 27.92
C THR A 88 35.35 -28.17 26.69
N LEU A 89 35.99 -28.17 25.52
CA LEU A 89 35.38 -27.80 24.24
C LEU A 89 34.17 -28.70 23.89
N ARG A 90 34.19 -29.99 24.26
CA ARG A 90 33.03 -30.89 24.11
C ARG A 90 31.84 -30.50 24.99
N ARG A 91 32.07 -29.96 26.19
CA ARG A 91 31.00 -29.44 27.06
C ARG A 91 30.43 -28.16 26.48
N GLU A 92 31.28 -27.21 26.11
CA GLU A 92 30.84 -25.95 25.46
C GLU A 92 30.05 -26.20 24.16
N TYR A 93 30.48 -27.16 23.34
CA TYR A 93 29.73 -27.56 22.14
C TYR A 93 28.36 -28.19 22.46
N ALA A 94 28.25 -28.97 23.54
CA ALA A 94 26.99 -29.53 23.98
C ALA A 94 26.02 -28.44 24.49
N ASP A 95 26.54 -27.47 25.25
CA ASP A 95 25.76 -26.33 25.74
C ASP A 95 25.29 -25.42 24.59
N LEU A 96 26.17 -25.11 23.62
CA LEU A 96 25.80 -24.37 22.41
C LEU A 96 24.68 -25.07 21.64
N ARG A 97 24.79 -26.40 21.46
CA ARG A 97 23.74 -27.20 20.78
C ARG A 97 22.42 -27.23 21.57
N ALA A 98 22.47 -27.16 22.90
CA ALA A 98 21.26 -26.99 23.71
C ALA A 98 20.62 -25.61 23.48
N THR A 99 21.41 -24.53 23.43
CA THR A 99 20.88 -23.18 23.12
C THR A 99 20.33 -23.06 21.70
N GLU A 100 20.91 -23.76 20.72
CA GLU A 100 20.38 -23.87 19.35
C GLU A 100 18.98 -24.49 19.36
N ALA A 101 18.80 -25.61 20.06
CA ALA A 101 17.50 -26.27 20.21
C ALA A 101 16.46 -25.41 20.94
N GLU A 102 16.86 -24.62 21.95
CA GLU A 102 15.97 -23.66 22.62
C GLU A 102 15.55 -22.51 21.70
N LEU A 103 16.48 -21.99 20.87
CA LEU A 103 16.19 -20.96 19.88
C LEU A 103 15.25 -21.46 18.78
N ASP A 104 15.43 -22.69 18.30
CA ASP A 104 14.53 -23.34 17.35
C ASP A 104 13.12 -23.53 17.93
N ALA A 105 13.01 -24.02 19.18
CA ALA A 105 11.73 -24.14 19.87
C ALA A 105 11.04 -22.77 20.04
N ARG A 106 11.81 -21.72 20.33
CA ARG A 106 11.30 -20.34 20.41
C ARG A 106 10.88 -19.81 19.04
N ALA A 107 11.61 -20.10 17.97
CA ALA A 107 11.28 -19.73 16.60
C ALA A 107 9.98 -20.40 16.13
N GLN A 108 9.80 -21.69 16.41
CA GLN A 108 8.55 -22.41 16.13
C GLN A 108 7.37 -21.78 16.88
N LYS A 109 7.52 -21.48 18.17
CA LYS A 109 6.48 -20.82 18.99
C LYS A 109 6.16 -19.39 18.54
N LEU A 110 7.12 -18.67 17.97
CA LEU A 110 6.88 -17.37 17.35
C LEU A 110 6.15 -17.53 16.01
N LYS A 111 6.51 -18.55 15.21
CA LYS A 111 5.81 -18.85 13.95
C LYS A 111 4.33 -19.15 14.18
N THR A 112 3.98 -20.05 15.10
CA THR A 112 2.57 -20.36 15.38
C THR A 112 1.78 -19.13 15.82
N LYS A 113 2.40 -18.24 16.62
CA LYS A 113 1.77 -16.95 17.00
C LYS A 113 1.56 -16.01 15.80
N ILE A 114 2.48 -15.99 14.83
CA ILE A 114 2.33 -15.21 13.60
C ILE A 114 1.18 -15.80 12.78
N ASP A 115 1.14 -17.12 12.61
CA ASP A 115 0.06 -17.82 11.91
C ASP A 115 -1.33 -17.52 12.56
N ASP A 116 -1.42 -17.57 13.90
CA ASP A 116 -2.62 -17.19 14.67
C ASP A 116 -3.05 -15.73 14.42
N PHE A 117 -2.09 -14.78 14.35
CA PHE A 117 -2.36 -13.37 14.08
C PHE A 117 -2.74 -13.10 12.62
N GLU A 118 -2.17 -13.82 11.66
CA GLU A 118 -2.56 -13.75 10.24
C GLU A 118 -4.00 -14.27 10.05
N GLU A 119 -4.40 -15.32 10.78
CA GLU A 119 -5.80 -15.76 10.79
C GLU A 119 -6.73 -14.72 11.41
N GLN A 120 -6.37 -14.13 12.57
CA GLN A 120 -7.15 -13.06 13.19
C GLN A 120 -7.30 -11.84 12.27
N ALA A 121 -6.21 -11.40 11.61
CA ALA A 121 -6.24 -10.30 10.67
C ALA A 121 -7.13 -10.61 9.44
N THR A 122 -7.14 -11.85 8.97
CA THR A 122 -8.00 -12.31 7.88
C THR A 122 -9.47 -12.30 8.30
N ARG A 123 -9.80 -12.85 9.48
CA ARG A 123 -11.16 -12.81 10.05
C ARG A 123 -11.65 -11.37 10.27
N PHE A 124 -10.81 -10.49 10.80
CA PHE A 124 -11.13 -9.06 10.99
C PHE A 124 -11.38 -8.36 9.64
N THR A 125 -10.54 -8.60 8.63
CA THR A 125 -10.71 -8.03 7.28
C THR A 125 -12.03 -8.50 6.63
N LEU A 126 -12.38 -9.78 6.80
CA LEU A 126 -13.66 -10.32 6.34
C LEU A 126 -14.85 -9.72 7.09
N GLY A 127 -14.74 -9.55 8.41
CA GLY A 127 -15.75 -8.88 9.24
C GLY A 127 -16.00 -7.43 8.80
N MET A 128 -14.92 -6.67 8.59
CA MET A 128 -14.98 -5.31 8.03
C MET A 128 -15.65 -5.27 6.66
N HIS A 129 -15.35 -6.23 5.76
CA HIS A 129 -15.99 -6.29 4.44
C HIS A 129 -17.48 -6.60 4.52
N ASN A 130 -17.87 -7.56 5.37
CA ASN A 130 -19.27 -7.90 5.62
C ASN A 130 -20.04 -6.70 6.20
N HIS A 131 -19.46 -5.99 7.17
CA HIS A 131 -20.10 -4.82 7.77
C HIS A 131 -20.21 -3.65 6.77
N ASN A 132 -19.18 -3.42 5.94
CA ASN A 132 -19.26 -2.42 4.88
C ASN A 132 -20.33 -2.75 3.83
N THR A 133 -20.50 -4.05 3.51
CA THR A 133 -21.58 -4.54 2.63
C THR A 133 -22.96 -4.36 3.27
N GLN A 134 -23.08 -4.58 4.59
CA GLN A 134 -24.30 -4.29 5.34
C GLN A 134 -24.64 -2.79 5.30
N ILE A 135 -23.65 -1.92 5.55
CA ILE A 135 -23.80 -0.46 5.47
C ILE A 135 -24.25 -0.03 4.06
N GLU A 136 -23.65 -0.56 3.00
CA GLU A 136 -24.05 -0.27 1.61
C GLU A 136 -25.49 -0.71 1.30
N ASN A 137 -25.93 -1.86 1.85
CA ASN A 137 -27.32 -2.31 1.75
C ASN A 137 -28.29 -1.42 2.56
N GLU A 138 -27.91 -0.96 3.75
CA GLU A 138 -28.70 -0.06 4.58
C GLU A 138 -28.83 1.33 3.94
N TYR A 139 -27.74 1.90 3.40
CA TYR A 139 -27.80 3.12 2.59
C TYR A 139 -28.74 2.98 1.39
N SER A 140 -28.65 1.85 0.67
CA SER A 140 -29.53 1.59 -0.48
C SER A 140 -31.01 1.53 -0.08
N GLN A 141 -31.33 0.97 1.09
CA GLN A 141 -32.69 0.97 1.64
C GLN A 141 -33.15 2.36 2.09
N ILE A 142 -32.26 3.17 2.67
CA ILE A 142 -32.56 4.55 3.07
C ILE A 142 -32.88 5.40 1.84
N THR A 143 -32.03 5.38 0.80
CA THR A 143 -32.28 6.13 -0.44
C THR A 143 -33.59 5.71 -1.12
N ALA A 144 -33.90 4.41 -1.17
CA ALA A 144 -35.18 3.93 -1.70
C ALA A 144 -36.39 4.41 -0.86
N ARG A 145 -36.24 4.55 0.46
CA ARG A 145 -37.27 5.14 1.33
C ARG A 145 -37.41 6.65 1.13
N GLU A 146 -36.30 7.38 0.96
CA GLU A 146 -36.32 8.82 0.66
C GLU A 146 -37.04 9.09 -0.67
N GLU A 147 -36.75 8.32 -1.73
CA GLU A 147 -37.46 8.40 -3.02
C GLU A 147 -38.96 8.09 -2.87
N ALA A 148 -39.34 7.07 -2.09
CA ALA A 148 -40.74 6.75 -1.83
C ALA A 148 -41.47 7.84 -1.02
N LEU A 149 -40.79 8.48 -0.05
CA LEU A 149 -41.34 9.60 0.71
C LEU A 149 -41.53 10.85 -0.14
N GLU A 150 -40.59 11.19 -1.03
CA GLU A 150 -40.73 12.34 -1.93
C GLU A 150 -41.84 12.08 -2.98
N GLN A 151 -42.00 10.85 -3.47
CA GLN A 151 -43.16 10.47 -4.29
C GLN A 151 -44.49 10.59 -3.53
N GLY A 152 -44.54 10.10 -2.28
CA GLY A 152 -45.72 10.23 -1.41
C GLY A 152 -46.07 11.70 -1.14
N ARG A 153 -45.06 12.55 -0.92
CA ARG A 153 -45.22 13.99 -0.75
C ARG A 153 -45.74 14.67 -2.02
N ALA A 154 -45.21 14.32 -3.20
CA ALA A 154 -45.69 14.86 -4.47
C ALA A 154 -47.18 14.51 -4.73
N LEU A 155 -47.59 13.27 -4.45
CA LEU A 155 -48.99 12.84 -4.53
C LEU A 155 -49.88 13.58 -3.51
N LEU A 156 -49.38 13.86 -2.31
CA LEU A 156 -50.09 14.65 -1.32
C LEU A 156 -50.26 16.11 -1.77
N GLU A 157 -49.21 16.73 -2.31
CA GLU A 157 -49.27 18.09 -2.86
C GLU A 157 -50.24 18.20 -4.04
N GLU A 158 -50.25 17.23 -4.97
CA GLU A 158 -51.23 17.14 -6.07
C GLU A 158 -52.66 17.03 -5.53
N ARG A 159 -52.91 16.12 -4.59
CA ARG A 159 -54.23 15.89 -4.00
C ARG A 159 -54.73 17.12 -3.22
N MET A 160 -53.85 17.80 -2.50
CA MET A 160 -54.14 19.07 -1.83
C MET A 160 -54.45 20.20 -2.82
N LEU A 161 -53.79 20.23 -3.98
CA LEU A 161 -54.14 21.15 -5.06
C LEU A 161 -55.53 20.85 -5.61
N GLY A 162 -55.83 19.58 -5.87
CA GLY A 162 -57.15 19.12 -6.35
C GLY A 162 -58.28 19.50 -5.39
N PHE A 163 -58.10 19.24 -4.08
CA PHE A 163 -59.04 19.69 -3.06
C PHE A 163 -59.22 21.22 -3.06
N ARG A 164 -58.14 22.01 -3.16
CA ARG A 164 -58.25 23.47 -3.18
C ARG A 164 -59.05 23.96 -4.39
N VAL A 165 -58.78 23.42 -5.58
CA VAL A 165 -59.52 23.76 -6.82
C VAL A 165 -61.00 23.41 -6.69
N GLU A 166 -61.34 22.23 -6.17
CA GLU A 166 -62.74 21.83 -5.98
C GLU A 166 -63.43 22.68 -4.91
N THR A 167 -62.72 23.07 -3.83
CA THR A 167 -63.26 23.98 -2.82
C THR A 167 -63.53 25.37 -3.41
N GLU A 168 -62.61 25.92 -4.20
CA GLU A 168 -62.80 27.19 -4.91
C GLU A 168 -63.97 27.12 -5.92
N ARG A 169 -64.17 25.98 -6.58
CA ARG A 169 -65.30 25.72 -7.48
C ARG A 169 -66.63 25.73 -6.72
N LEU A 170 -66.71 24.97 -5.62
CA LEU A 170 -67.90 24.88 -4.78
C LEU A 170 -68.26 26.22 -4.13
N VAL A 171 -67.25 27.02 -3.72
CA VAL A 171 -67.46 28.39 -3.22
C VAL A 171 -68.06 29.28 -4.30
N LYS A 172 -67.53 29.28 -5.53
CA LYS A 172 -68.11 30.05 -6.66
C LYS A 172 -69.53 29.62 -7.04
N ASP A 173 -69.80 28.32 -7.04
CA ASP A 173 -71.15 27.78 -7.29
C ASP A 173 -72.12 28.21 -6.19
N ALA A 174 -71.68 28.24 -4.92
CA ALA A 174 -72.46 28.75 -3.80
C ALA A 174 -72.70 30.28 -3.88
N GLU A 175 -71.66 31.07 -4.19
CA GLU A 175 -71.76 32.53 -4.36
C GLU A 175 -72.72 32.91 -5.49
N THR A 176 -72.62 32.29 -6.66
CA THR A 176 -73.53 32.54 -7.79
C THR A 176 -74.97 32.11 -7.49
N LYS A 177 -75.17 31.03 -6.73
CA LYS A 177 -76.50 30.60 -6.29
C LYS A 177 -77.09 31.53 -5.22
N ALA A 178 -76.26 32.05 -4.31
CA ALA A 178 -76.65 33.05 -3.32
C ALA A 178 -77.01 34.39 -3.97
N GLU A 179 -76.28 34.85 -5.00
CA GLU A 179 -76.60 36.11 -5.68
C GLU A 179 -77.90 36.00 -6.49
N LYS A 180 -78.14 34.88 -7.19
CA LYS A 180 -79.45 34.60 -7.83
C LYS A 180 -80.61 34.63 -6.83
N LEU A 181 -80.42 34.09 -5.62
CA LEU A 181 -81.43 34.17 -4.55
C LEU A 181 -81.63 35.61 -4.08
N ARG A 182 -80.55 36.39 -3.87
CA ARG A 182 -80.65 37.83 -3.51
C ARG A 182 -81.37 38.65 -4.58
N GLU A 183 -81.11 38.38 -5.85
CA GLU A 183 -81.75 39.04 -6.98
C GLU A 183 -83.25 38.71 -7.04
N GLY A 184 -83.62 37.43 -6.86
CA GLY A 184 -85.01 37.00 -6.71
C GLY A 184 -85.72 37.63 -5.51
N PHE A 185 -85.08 37.69 -4.34
CA PHE A 185 -85.61 38.39 -3.18
C PHE A 185 -85.79 39.90 -3.43
N ARG A 186 -84.88 40.53 -4.16
CA ARG A 186 -84.96 41.96 -4.51
C ARG A 186 -86.15 42.22 -5.43
N GLY A 187 -86.38 41.35 -6.41
CA GLY A 187 -87.57 41.36 -7.26
C GLY A 187 -88.87 41.23 -6.46
N ALA A 188 -88.97 40.20 -5.61
CA ALA A 188 -90.15 39.97 -4.77
C ALA A 188 -90.42 41.11 -3.75
N VAL A 189 -89.39 41.80 -3.27
CA VAL A 189 -89.54 42.98 -2.40
C VAL A 189 -90.10 44.19 -3.15
N GLU A 190 -89.62 44.47 -4.37
CA GLU A 190 -90.17 45.55 -5.20
C GLU A 190 -91.57 45.21 -5.72
N GLU A 191 -91.86 43.95 -6.04
CA GLU A 191 -93.20 43.47 -6.40
C GLU A 191 -94.19 43.63 -5.23
N LYS A 192 -93.80 43.20 -4.02
CA LYS A 192 -94.58 43.43 -2.79
C LYS A 192 -94.84 44.92 -2.53
N LYS A 193 -93.88 45.78 -2.84
CA LYS A 193 -93.98 47.24 -2.68
C LYS A 193 -94.91 47.86 -3.72
N ALA A 194 -94.87 47.38 -4.97
CA ALA A 194 -95.81 47.77 -6.03
C ALA A 194 -97.25 47.31 -5.70
N LEU A 195 -97.43 46.05 -5.30
CA LEU A 195 -98.73 45.52 -4.84
C LEU A 195 -99.28 46.28 -3.63
N LYS A 196 -98.42 46.68 -2.69
CA LYS A 196 -98.84 47.51 -1.56
C LYS A 196 -99.29 48.91 -2.02
N ALA A 197 -98.54 49.55 -2.92
CA ALA A 197 -98.92 50.86 -3.46
C ALA A 197 -100.28 50.80 -4.18
N ALA A 198 -100.48 49.79 -5.04
CA ALA A 198 -101.76 49.56 -5.72
C ALA A 198 -102.91 49.26 -4.74
N LEU A 199 -102.65 48.51 -3.66
CA LEU A 199 -103.64 48.26 -2.61
C LEU A 199 -104.00 49.52 -1.82
N ASP A 200 -103.04 50.40 -1.55
CA ASP A 200 -103.30 51.65 -0.84
C ASP A 200 -104.01 52.67 -1.75
N GLU A 201 -103.69 52.73 -3.05
CA GLU A 201 -104.42 53.49 -4.08
C GLU A 201 -105.86 52.98 -4.27
N ALA A 202 -106.06 51.66 -4.32
CA ALA A 202 -107.39 51.05 -4.43
C ALA A 202 -108.27 51.34 -3.20
N LYS A 203 -107.70 51.44 -1.99
CA LYS A 203 -108.43 51.87 -0.79
C LYS A 203 -108.81 53.34 -0.84
N GLU A 204 -107.91 54.22 -1.30
CA GLU A 204 -108.21 55.65 -1.42
C GLU A 204 -109.34 55.89 -2.42
N ALA A 205 -109.34 55.17 -3.55
CA ALA A 205 -110.46 55.14 -4.49
C ALA A 205 -111.76 54.57 -3.87
N LEU A 206 -111.67 53.53 -3.02
CA LEU A 206 -112.82 52.97 -2.31
C LEU A 206 -113.43 54.00 -1.33
N ASP A 207 -112.59 54.67 -0.54
CA ASP A 207 -113.00 55.72 0.40
C ASP A 207 -113.62 56.93 -0.31
N GLU A 208 -113.14 57.26 -1.51
CA GLU A 208 -113.71 58.32 -2.36
C GLU A 208 -115.09 57.92 -2.92
N LYS A 209 -115.26 56.63 -3.29
CA LYS A 209 -116.55 56.06 -3.70
C LYS A 209 -117.56 55.98 -2.57
N ASP A 210 -117.15 55.52 -1.38
CA ASP A 210 -118.03 55.45 -0.20
C ASP A 210 -118.46 56.87 0.24
N LYS A 211 -117.59 57.89 0.12
CA LYS A 211 -117.98 59.32 0.31
C LYS A 211 -118.98 59.81 -0.74
N ALA A 212 -118.79 59.43 -2.01
CA ALA A 212 -119.72 59.81 -3.08
C ALA A 212 -121.10 59.18 -2.88
N ILE A 213 -121.17 57.92 -2.42
CA ILE A 213 -122.43 57.27 -2.04
C ILE A 213 -123.07 57.99 -0.86
N ALA A 214 -122.35 58.25 0.23
CA ALA A 214 -122.90 58.98 1.38
C ALA A 214 -123.44 60.37 1.02
N SER A 215 -122.81 61.07 0.06
CA SER A 215 -123.32 62.34 -0.47
C SER A 215 -124.61 62.18 -1.29
N LEU A 216 -124.71 61.10 -2.08
CA LEU A 216 -125.91 60.79 -2.88
C LEU A 216 -127.06 60.29 -2.00
N GLU A 217 -126.78 59.54 -0.93
CA GLU A 217 -127.76 59.13 0.07
C GLU A 217 -128.37 60.34 0.79
N LEU A 218 -127.54 61.33 1.16
CA LEU A 218 -128.01 62.59 1.74
C LEU A 218 -128.82 63.42 0.72
N GLU A 219 -128.44 63.44 -0.55
CA GLU A 219 -129.21 64.11 -1.62
C GLU A 219 -130.57 63.42 -1.85
N VAL A 220 -130.61 62.09 -1.80
CA VAL A 220 -131.85 61.28 -1.83
C VAL A 220 -132.73 61.55 -0.60
N GLU A 221 -132.16 61.68 0.60
CA GLU A 221 -132.90 62.02 1.82
C GLU A 221 -133.53 63.42 1.72
N ASN A 222 -132.76 64.43 1.30
CA ASN A 222 -133.25 65.79 1.08
C ASN A 222 -134.35 65.83 0.00
N LEU A 223 -134.14 65.18 -1.15
CA LEU A 223 -135.14 65.08 -2.23
C LEU A 223 -136.40 64.34 -1.78
N THR A 224 -136.29 63.37 -0.86
CA THR A 224 -137.46 62.68 -0.29
C THR A 224 -138.25 63.64 0.61
N THR A 225 -137.57 64.42 1.47
CA THR A 225 -138.25 65.46 2.27
C THR A 225 -138.85 66.59 1.45
N ASP A 226 -138.23 66.96 0.32
CA ASP A 226 -138.77 67.96 -0.60
C ASP A 226 -139.99 67.43 -1.37
N VAL A 227 -140.01 66.14 -1.74
CA VAL A 227 -141.19 65.48 -2.32
C VAL A 227 -142.34 65.41 -1.30
N ASP A 228 -142.05 65.05 -0.04
CA ASP A 228 -143.05 65.02 1.04
C ASP A 228 -143.59 66.42 1.38
N ALA A 229 -142.77 67.47 1.26
CA ALA A 229 -143.18 68.86 1.44
C ALA A 229 -143.94 69.45 0.25
N ALA A 230 -143.60 69.05 -0.98
CA ALA A 230 -144.29 69.50 -2.21
C ALA A 230 -145.70 68.92 -2.38
N ALA A 231 -146.02 67.84 -1.64
CA ALA A 231 -147.29 67.11 -1.72
C ALA A 231 -148.55 67.94 -1.41
N GLU A 232 -148.43 69.15 -0.84
CA GLU A 232 -149.59 70.01 -0.52
C GLU A 232 -149.97 71.06 -1.58
N ILE A 233 -149.12 71.41 -2.58
CA ILE A 233 -149.37 72.63 -3.40
C ILE A 233 -149.24 72.50 -4.94
N ASP A 234 -148.35 71.69 -5.54
CA ASP A 234 -148.26 71.61 -7.02
C ASP A 234 -147.86 70.23 -7.57
N THR A 235 -148.38 69.87 -8.75
CA THR A 235 -148.35 68.49 -9.30
C THR A 235 -147.18 68.24 -10.27
N ASP A 236 -146.71 69.29 -10.96
CA ASP A 236 -145.61 69.18 -11.93
C ASP A 236 -144.24 69.15 -11.24
N GLU A 237 -144.07 69.86 -10.11
CA GLU A 237 -142.85 69.85 -9.29
C GLU A 237 -142.57 68.43 -8.73
N VAL A 238 -143.60 67.78 -8.17
CA VAL A 238 -143.54 66.42 -7.63
C VAL A 238 -143.11 65.40 -8.69
N SER A 239 -143.61 65.53 -9.93
CA SER A 239 -143.21 64.64 -11.03
C SER A 239 -141.73 64.81 -11.41
N ARG A 240 -141.21 66.04 -11.35
CA ARG A 240 -139.79 66.35 -11.63
C ARG A 240 -138.87 65.82 -10.53
N LEU A 241 -139.23 66.03 -9.27
CA LEU A 241 -138.47 65.55 -8.12
C LEU A 241 -138.49 64.01 -8.03
N THR A 242 -139.64 63.37 -8.27
CA THR A 242 -139.74 61.90 -8.35
C THR A 242 -138.83 61.32 -9.44
N SER A 243 -138.77 61.97 -10.61
CA SER A 243 -137.88 61.54 -11.70
C SER A 243 -136.39 61.69 -11.35
N ALA A 244 -136.02 62.76 -10.63
CA ALA A 244 -134.66 62.95 -10.13
C ALA A 244 -134.29 61.93 -9.04
N LEU A 245 -135.23 61.63 -8.13
CA LEU A 245 -135.08 60.64 -7.07
C LEU A 245 -134.84 59.22 -7.61
N GLU A 246 -135.60 58.80 -8.63
CA GLU A 246 -135.39 57.49 -9.27
C GLU A 246 -134.07 57.44 -10.08
N ALA A 247 -133.66 58.55 -10.71
CA ALA A 247 -132.34 58.64 -11.35
C ALA A 247 -131.18 58.56 -10.34
N ALA A 248 -131.33 59.17 -9.16
CA ALA A 248 -130.36 59.09 -8.07
C ALA A 248 -130.26 57.66 -7.50
N LYS A 249 -131.40 57.02 -7.22
CA LYS A 249 -131.46 55.60 -6.79
C LYS A 249 -130.79 54.66 -7.80
N LEU A 250 -131.05 54.84 -9.09
CA LEU A 250 -130.42 54.04 -10.15
C LEU A 250 -128.89 54.26 -10.19
N THR A 251 -128.44 55.49 -9.95
CA THR A 251 -127.01 55.83 -9.88
C THR A 251 -126.34 55.18 -8.67
N ILE A 252 -126.96 55.23 -7.48
CA ILE A 252 -126.48 54.55 -6.27
C ILE A 252 -126.38 53.04 -6.51
N ALA A 253 -127.45 52.40 -7.01
CA ALA A 253 -127.45 50.95 -7.31
C ALA A 253 -126.36 50.55 -8.34
N THR A 254 -126.02 51.45 -9.26
CA THR A 254 -124.91 51.25 -10.22
C THR A 254 -123.55 51.35 -9.53
N GLN A 255 -123.33 52.38 -8.69
CA GLN A 255 -122.08 52.52 -7.92
C GLN A 255 -121.88 51.33 -6.96
N GLU A 256 -122.93 50.89 -6.25
CA GLU A 256 -122.88 49.71 -5.37
C GLU A 256 -122.43 48.44 -6.10
N ASN A 257 -122.92 48.20 -7.31
CA ASN A 257 -122.51 47.02 -8.09
C ASN A 257 -121.04 47.11 -8.50
N THR A 258 -120.57 48.28 -8.95
CA THR A 258 -119.13 48.46 -9.23
C THR A 258 -118.26 48.31 -7.98
N LEU A 259 -118.76 48.73 -6.80
CA LEU A 259 -118.08 48.51 -5.52
C LEU A 259 -118.05 47.04 -5.10
N LYS A 260 -119.08 46.26 -5.41
CA LYS A 260 -119.10 44.81 -5.19
C LYS A 260 -118.07 44.12 -6.08
N GLU A 261 -117.99 44.47 -7.37
CA GLU A 261 -116.99 43.95 -8.32
C GLU A 261 -115.55 44.27 -7.88
N VAL A 262 -115.25 45.53 -7.54
CA VAL A 262 -113.92 45.93 -7.02
C VAL A 262 -113.58 45.21 -5.71
N ARG A 263 -114.55 45.04 -4.79
CA ARG A 263 -114.32 44.27 -3.55
C ARG A 263 -114.02 42.79 -3.83
N THR A 264 -114.63 42.18 -4.86
CA THR A 264 -114.26 40.81 -5.27
C THR A 264 -112.88 40.73 -5.90
N GLU A 265 -112.51 41.63 -6.83
CA GLU A 265 -111.17 41.61 -7.46
C GLU A 265 -110.03 41.85 -6.45
N VAL A 266 -110.23 42.76 -5.48
CA VAL A 266 -109.27 43.01 -4.40
C VAL A 266 -109.15 41.79 -3.47
N GLN A 267 -110.24 41.09 -3.21
CA GLN A 267 -110.22 39.88 -2.38
C GLN A 267 -109.52 38.70 -3.10
N GLU A 268 -109.81 38.46 -4.38
CA GLU A 268 -109.12 37.45 -5.18
C GLU A 268 -107.61 37.74 -5.31
N SER A 269 -107.24 39.00 -5.53
CA SER A 269 -105.85 39.45 -5.59
C SER A 269 -105.11 39.24 -4.25
N ARG A 270 -105.80 39.50 -3.13
CA ARG A 270 -105.28 39.24 -1.79
C ARG A 270 -105.05 37.75 -1.55
N ASP A 271 -106.05 36.91 -1.86
CA ASP A 271 -105.98 35.47 -1.61
C ASP A 271 -104.88 34.83 -2.48
N SER A 272 -104.71 35.28 -3.72
CA SER A 272 -103.60 34.89 -4.59
C SER A 272 -102.23 35.26 -4.00
N ALA A 273 -102.07 36.48 -3.47
CA ALA A 273 -100.84 36.90 -2.82
C ALA A 273 -100.56 36.13 -1.51
N GLU A 274 -101.59 35.76 -0.76
CA GLU A 274 -101.45 34.98 0.49
C GLU A 274 -101.01 33.52 0.22
N VAL A 275 -101.48 32.93 -0.89
CA VAL A 275 -100.99 31.63 -1.40
C VAL A 275 -99.51 31.71 -1.79
N GLU A 276 -99.09 32.74 -2.52
CA GLU A 276 -97.69 32.85 -2.98
C GLU A 276 -96.72 33.15 -1.84
N VAL A 277 -97.12 34.00 -0.86
CA VAL A 277 -96.36 34.19 0.38
C VAL A 277 -96.20 32.87 1.15
N SER A 278 -97.25 32.05 1.22
CA SER A 278 -97.19 30.73 1.86
C SER A 278 -96.27 29.75 1.12
N ARG A 279 -96.28 29.78 -0.22
CA ARG A 279 -95.39 28.98 -1.08
C ARG A 279 -93.92 29.36 -0.88
N LEU A 280 -93.61 30.66 -0.89
CA LEU A 280 -92.27 31.19 -0.65
C LEU A 280 -91.78 30.91 0.78
N GLY A 281 -92.66 31.00 1.78
CA GLY A 281 -92.34 30.64 3.17
C GLY A 281 -91.94 29.17 3.31
N SER A 282 -92.69 28.26 2.68
CA SER A 282 -92.38 26.82 2.67
C SER A 282 -91.07 26.51 1.93
N ALA A 283 -90.82 27.18 0.80
CA ALA A 283 -89.56 27.04 0.05
C ALA A 283 -88.35 27.54 0.85
N LEU A 284 -88.50 28.62 1.62
CA LEU A 284 -87.44 29.16 2.48
C LEU A 284 -87.04 28.20 3.60
N GLU A 285 -88.01 27.58 4.28
CA GLU A 285 -87.69 26.60 5.33
C GLU A 285 -87.11 25.30 4.77
N ALA A 286 -87.56 24.82 3.61
CA ALA A 286 -86.93 23.69 2.93
C ALA A 286 -85.44 23.99 2.59
N ALA A 287 -85.14 25.21 2.15
CA ALA A 287 -83.77 25.65 1.91
C ALA A 287 -82.94 25.73 3.21
N ARG A 288 -83.50 26.27 4.31
CA ARG A 288 -82.85 26.30 5.63
C ARG A 288 -82.51 24.91 6.15
N LEU A 289 -83.45 23.96 6.07
CA LEU A 289 -83.23 22.58 6.49
C LEU A 289 -82.12 21.91 5.66
N THR A 290 -82.07 22.18 4.35
CA THR A 290 -81.04 21.65 3.46
C THR A 290 -79.65 22.19 3.84
N ILE A 291 -79.53 23.51 4.10
CA ILE A 291 -78.28 24.14 4.53
C ILE A 291 -77.81 23.58 5.87
N ALA A 292 -78.70 23.49 6.87
CA ALA A 292 -78.37 22.93 8.18
C ALA A 292 -77.90 21.46 8.08
N THR A 293 -78.47 20.68 7.17
CA THR A 293 -78.03 19.30 6.89
C THR A 293 -76.63 19.27 6.28
N GLN A 294 -76.33 20.15 5.31
CA GLN A 294 -75.00 20.25 4.71
C GLN A 294 -73.93 20.70 5.72
N GLU A 295 -74.23 21.71 6.55
CA GLU A 295 -73.33 22.16 7.62
C GLU A 295 -73.04 21.04 8.63
N SER A 296 -74.04 20.23 8.98
CA SER A 296 -73.83 19.09 9.88
C SER A 296 -72.95 18.01 9.27
N ASN A 297 -73.11 17.72 7.97
CA ASN A 297 -72.28 16.74 7.27
C ASN A 297 -70.83 17.21 7.17
N LEU A 298 -70.60 18.48 6.81
CA LEU A 298 -69.25 19.06 6.71
C LEU A 298 -68.52 19.06 8.07
N ARG A 299 -69.23 19.27 9.18
CA ARG A 299 -68.64 19.14 10.54
C ARG A 299 -68.20 17.70 10.83
N LEU A 300 -69.05 16.72 10.54
CA LEU A 300 -68.74 15.30 10.74
C LEU A 300 -67.54 14.85 9.89
N GLU A 301 -67.44 15.33 8.65
CA GLU A 301 -66.31 15.03 7.76
C GLU A 301 -65.00 15.67 8.26
N SER A 302 -65.03 16.95 8.63
CA SER A 302 -63.90 17.67 9.26
C SER A 302 -63.40 16.96 10.53
N ASP A 303 -64.31 16.52 11.41
CA ASP A 303 -63.92 15.85 12.65
C ASP A 303 -63.39 14.43 12.40
N ALA A 304 -63.89 13.73 11.37
CA ALA A 304 -63.34 12.45 10.93
C ALA A 304 -61.93 12.59 10.31
N GLU A 305 -61.63 13.66 9.57
CA GLU A 305 -60.28 13.95 9.07
C GLU A 305 -59.30 14.33 10.19
N ARG A 306 -59.76 15.13 11.18
CA ARG A 306 -58.97 15.41 12.39
C ARG A 306 -58.63 14.15 13.16
N ALA A 307 -59.57 13.21 13.28
CA ALA A 307 -59.33 11.93 13.93
C ALA A 307 -58.25 11.11 13.19
N ARG A 308 -58.34 11.00 11.85
CA ARG A 308 -57.31 10.32 11.03
C ARG A 308 -55.94 10.99 11.14
N SER A 309 -55.88 12.32 11.06
CA SER A 309 -54.63 13.08 11.19
C SER A 309 -53.96 12.87 12.55
N LYS A 310 -54.77 12.76 13.62
CA LYS A 310 -54.28 12.53 14.99
C LYS A 310 -53.74 11.11 15.19
N GLU A 311 -54.35 10.12 14.52
CA GLU A 311 -53.86 8.74 14.47
C GLU A 311 -52.52 8.66 13.72
N GLU A 312 -52.42 9.25 12.54
CA GLU A 312 -51.19 9.31 11.74
C GLU A 312 -50.04 10.00 12.48
N ILE A 313 -50.30 11.11 13.18
CA ILE A 313 -49.31 11.78 14.05
C ILE A 313 -48.87 10.86 15.21
N SER A 314 -49.74 9.99 15.72
CA SER A 314 -49.39 9.05 16.80
C SER A 314 -48.47 7.94 16.28
N GLN A 315 -48.80 7.37 15.11
CA GLN A 315 -47.98 6.36 14.44
C GLN A 315 -46.60 6.90 14.04
N LEU A 316 -46.52 8.13 13.53
CA LEU A 316 -45.24 8.80 13.21
C LEU A 316 -44.39 9.07 14.47
N LYS A 317 -45.02 9.37 15.62
CA LYS A 317 -44.28 9.51 16.90
C LYS A 317 -43.75 8.19 17.42
N GLU A 318 -44.52 7.11 17.29
CA GLU A 318 -44.09 5.77 17.69
C GLU A 318 -42.92 5.28 16.81
N ALA A 319 -42.99 5.51 15.50
CA ALA A 319 -41.88 5.25 14.58
C ALA A 319 -40.62 6.06 14.94
N ALA A 320 -40.76 7.38 15.19
CA ALA A 320 -39.64 8.23 15.58
C ALA A 320 -39.01 7.81 16.92
N SER A 321 -39.82 7.33 17.88
CA SER A 321 -39.32 6.76 19.14
C SER A 321 -38.48 5.50 18.91
N GLY A 322 -38.94 4.60 18.03
CA GLY A 322 -38.21 3.37 17.69
C GLY A 322 -36.88 3.65 16.97
N ASP A 323 -36.82 4.68 16.13
CA ASP A 323 -35.58 5.12 15.50
C ASP A 323 -34.62 5.78 16.51
N GLU A 324 -35.12 6.56 17.49
CA GLU A 324 -34.26 7.14 18.54
C GLU A 324 -33.63 6.06 19.44
N ASP A 325 -34.38 5.00 19.77
CA ASP A 325 -33.86 3.87 20.54
C ASP A 325 -32.83 3.05 19.73
N ARG A 326 -33.03 2.88 18.42
CA ARG A 326 -32.03 2.31 17.51
C ARG A 326 -30.76 3.15 17.43
N TYR A 327 -30.87 4.47 17.42
CA TYR A 327 -29.70 5.36 17.45
C TYR A 327 -28.88 5.17 18.73
N LYS A 328 -29.53 5.04 19.90
CA LYS A 328 -28.85 4.75 21.18
C LYS A 328 -28.19 3.37 21.20
N GLU A 329 -28.83 2.36 20.59
CA GLU A 329 -28.24 1.02 20.44
C GLU A 329 -26.99 1.05 19.55
N LEU A 330 -27.01 1.81 18.46
CA LEU A 330 -25.87 1.99 17.55
C LEU A 330 -24.74 2.81 18.18
N GLU A 331 -25.06 3.85 18.97
CA GLU A 331 -24.09 4.63 19.74
C GLU A 331 -23.36 3.75 20.75
N GLY A 332 -24.08 2.91 21.50
CA GLY A 332 -23.47 1.95 22.43
C GLY A 332 -22.54 0.93 21.75
N LYS A 333 -22.91 0.41 20.58
CA LYS A 333 -22.03 -0.47 19.77
C LYS A 333 -20.80 0.26 19.22
N TYR A 334 -20.94 1.53 18.87
CA TYR A 334 -19.83 2.35 18.39
C TYR A 334 -18.81 2.62 19.50
N ASP A 335 -19.26 2.87 20.73
CA ASP A 335 -18.40 2.99 21.91
C ASP A 335 -17.68 1.67 22.23
N GLU A 336 -18.35 0.52 22.13
CA GLU A 336 -17.72 -0.80 22.29
C GLU A 336 -16.58 -1.02 21.28
N VAL A 337 -16.81 -0.69 20.00
CA VAL A 337 -15.79 -0.75 18.94
C VAL A 337 -14.63 0.22 19.20
N ILE A 338 -14.87 1.40 19.80
CA ILE A 338 -13.81 2.32 20.22
C ILE A 338 -12.93 1.70 21.31
N VAL A 339 -13.54 1.06 22.32
CA VAL A 339 -12.82 0.39 23.41
C VAL A 339 -11.97 -0.77 22.87
N GLU A 340 -12.53 -1.60 21.98
CA GLU A 340 -11.80 -2.70 21.34
C GLU A 340 -10.61 -2.17 20.51
N ARG A 341 -10.83 -1.16 19.67
CA ARG A 341 -9.79 -0.51 18.86
C ARG A 341 -8.63 0.01 19.73
N ASP A 342 -8.94 0.61 20.87
CA ASP A 342 -7.91 1.19 21.74
C ASP A 342 -7.18 0.12 22.57
N GLY A 343 -7.85 -0.98 22.91
CA GLY A 343 -7.21 -2.20 23.42
C GLY A 343 -6.23 -2.83 22.41
N LEU A 344 -6.65 -2.97 21.14
CA LEU A 344 -5.79 -3.44 20.05
C LEU A 344 -4.61 -2.49 19.78
N ARG A 345 -4.81 -1.17 19.90
CA ARG A 345 -3.73 -0.18 19.83
C ARG A 345 -2.71 -0.37 20.96
N GLY A 346 -3.16 -0.66 22.17
CA GLY A 346 -2.28 -1.02 23.31
C GLY A 346 -1.44 -2.26 23.00
N SER A 347 -2.09 -3.37 22.64
CA SER A 347 -1.41 -4.63 22.30
C SER A 347 -0.38 -4.46 21.16
N LYS A 348 -0.70 -3.64 20.14
CA LYS A 348 0.25 -3.31 19.06
C LYS A 348 1.48 -2.54 19.56
N ALA A 349 1.33 -1.64 20.53
CA ALA A 349 2.44 -0.91 21.12
C ALA A 349 3.37 -1.84 21.92
N ASP A 350 2.80 -2.77 22.69
CA ASP A 350 3.56 -3.77 23.44
C ASP A 350 4.36 -4.70 22.50
N MET A 351 3.73 -5.18 21.42
CA MET A 351 4.40 -6.01 20.41
C MET A 351 5.53 -5.26 19.68
N GLU A 352 5.37 -3.98 19.34
CA GLU A 352 6.45 -3.21 18.73
C GLU A 352 7.60 -2.95 19.72
N GLN A 353 7.30 -2.82 21.03
CA GLN A 353 8.32 -2.77 22.08
C GLN A 353 9.07 -4.11 22.22
N GLU A 354 8.38 -5.25 22.19
CA GLU A 354 9.02 -6.57 22.24
C GLU A 354 9.90 -6.81 20.99
N LYS A 355 9.40 -6.46 19.80
CA LYS A 355 10.16 -6.48 18.55
C LYS A 355 11.42 -5.61 18.61
N GLN A 356 11.38 -4.46 19.27
CA GLN A 356 12.56 -3.61 19.47
C GLN A 356 13.57 -4.27 20.42
N LYS A 357 13.12 -4.90 21.53
CA LYS A 357 13.98 -5.69 22.42
C LYS A 357 14.64 -6.86 21.67
N LEU A 358 13.92 -7.56 20.79
CA LEU A 358 14.50 -8.61 19.94
C LEU A 358 15.55 -8.07 18.97
N LYS A 359 15.33 -6.91 18.33
CA LYS A 359 16.33 -6.27 17.46
C LYS A 359 17.62 -5.92 18.20
N GLU A 360 17.51 -5.44 19.43
CA GLU A 360 18.67 -5.13 20.28
C GLU A 360 19.42 -6.40 20.69
N PHE A 361 18.69 -7.48 21.02
CA PHE A 361 19.27 -8.79 21.30
C PHE A 361 20.01 -9.38 20.09
N ILE A 362 19.42 -9.33 18.90
CA ILE A 362 20.07 -9.75 17.64
C ILE A 362 21.33 -8.93 17.38
N ARG A 363 21.29 -7.61 17.57
CA ARG A 363 22.46 -6.74 17.39
C ARG A 363 23.58 -7.07 18.38
N LYS A 364 23.24 -7.47 19.60
CA LYS A 364 24.23 -7.98 20.58
C LYS A 364 24.86 -9.29 20.10
N LEU A 365 24.05 -10.28 19.72
CA LEU A 365 24.55 -11.56 19.19
C LEU A 365 25.46 -11.38 17.96
N GLN A 366 25.12 -10.48 17.04
CA GLN A 366 25.98 -10.14 15.90
C GLN A 366 27.33 -9.55 16.32
N GLY A 367 27.36 -8.75 17.40
CA GLY A 367 28.60 -8.26 18.00
C GLY A 367 29.44 -9.38 18.63
N ASP A 368 28.79 -10.28 19.37
CA ASP A 368 29.44 -11.43 20.01
C ASP A 368 30.02 -12.41 18.96
N VAL A 369 29.27 -12.70 17.88
CA VAL A 369 29.75 -13.49 16.73
C VAL A 369 30.97 -12.84 16.08
N LYS A 370 30.91 -11.54 15.76
CA LYS A 370 32.04 -10.82 15.14
C LYS A 370 33.29 -10.80 16.03
N HIS A 371 33.12 -10.78 17.35
CA HIS A 371 34.24 -10.90 18.30
C HIS A 371 34.85 -12.32 18.30
N LEU A 372 34.02 -13.36 18.22
CA LEU A 372 34.47 -14.75 18.08
C LEU A 372 35.18 -14.99 16.74
N GLU A 373 34.66 -14.47 15.63
CA GLU A 373 35.32 -14.49 14.32
C GLU A 373 36.71 -13.83 14.37
N GLY A 374 36.85 -12.70 15.07
CA GLY A 374 38.13 -12.04 15.32
C GLY A 374 39.12 -12.93 16.07
N LYS A 375 38.68 -13.56 17.18
CA LYS A 375 39.50 -14.52 17.95
C LYS A 375 39.90 -15.75 17.11
N ILE A 376 39.01 -16.28 16.30
CA ILE A 376 39.29 -17.41 15.40
C ILE A 376 40.34 -16.98 14.37
N SER A 377 40.20 -15.82 13.75
CA SER A 377 41.18 -15.29 12.80
C SER A 377 42.57 -15.06 13.43
N GLU A 378 42.63 -14.60 14.69
CA GLU A 378 43.87 -14.44 15.44
C GLU A 378 44.54 -15.80 15.73
N SER A 379 43.77 -16.79 16.17
CA SER A 379 44.27 -18.15 16.42
C SER A 379 44.70 -18.88 15.13
N VAL A 380 43.98 -18.71 14.02
CA VAL A 380 44.39 -19.19 12.69
C VAL A 380 45.70 -18.52 12.26
N GLY A 381 45.86 -17.22 12.54
CA GLY A 381 47.12 -16.49 12.32
C GLY A 381 48.29 -17.07 13.13
N ARG A 382 48.08 -17.37 14.41
CA ARG A 382 49.07 -18.07 15.26
C ARG A 382 49.45 -19.44 14.68
N VAL A 383 48.47 -20.31 14.42
CA VAL A 383 48.70 -21.66 13.87
C VAL A 383 49.43 -21.61 12.52
N THR A 384 49.11 -20.64 11.67
CA THR A 384 49.80 -20.46 10.38
C THR A 384 51.27 -20.05 10.56
N ASN A 385 51.55 -19.14 11.51
CA ASN A 385 52.92 -18.73 11.85
C ASN A 385 53.71 -19.91 12.45
N ASP A 386 53.12 -20.63 13.41
CA ASP A 386 53.80 -21.79 14.02
C ASP A 386 54.01 -22.93 13.00
N SER A 387 53.11 -23.12 12.03
CA SER A 387 53.33 -24.03 10.89
C SER A 387 54.50 -23.59 9.99
N GLN A 388 54.65 -22.28 9.72
CA GLN A 388 55.82 -21.74 9.00
C GLN A 388 57.12 -21.89 9.81
N ARG A 389 57.05 -21.76 11.13
CA ARG A 389 58.19 -22.01 12.02
C ARG A 389 58.57 -23.49 12.04
N MET A 390 57.60 -24.39 12.13
CA MET A 390 57.81 -25.85 12.09
C MET A 390 58.44 -26.29 10.76
N SER A 391 57.89 -25.89 9.61
CA SER A 391 58.49 -26.21 8.30
C SER A 391 59.89 -25.58 8.12
N THR A 392 60.17 -24.43 8.75
CA THR A 392 61.53 -23.87 8.80
C THR A 392 62.47 -24.71 9.66
N ILE A 393 62.01 -25.20 10.82
CA ILE A 393 62.76 -26.10 11.70
C ILE A 393 63.04 -27.43 10.99
N GLU A 394 62.03 -28.08 10.40
CA GLU A 394 62.18 -29.32 9.61
C GLU A 394 63.23 -29.15 8.52
N ARG A 395 63.14 -28.08 7.71
CA ARG A 395 64.11 -27.79 6.65
C ARG A 395 65.53 -27.57 7.18
N LEU A 396 65.69 -26.95 8.35
CA LEU A 396 66.99 -26.76 8.99
C LEU A 396 67.55 -28.06 9.56
N THR A 397 66.71 -28.87 10.22
CA THR A 397 67.06 -30.19 10.77
C THR A 397 67.49 -31.13 9.65
N SER A 398 66.66 -31.34 8.63
CA SER A 398 67.01 -32.20 7.49
C SER A 398 68.24 -31.70 6.73
N LYS A 399 68.43 -30.38 6.61
CA LYS A 399 69.66 -29.84 6.01
C LYS A 399 70.91 -30.11 6.86
N ALA A 400 70.81 -29.99 8.18
CA ALA A 400 71.91 -30.28 9.10
C ALA A 400 72.26 -31.77 9.10
N GLU A 401 71.25 -32.65 9.09
CA GLU A 401 71.40 -34.11 8.97
C GLU A 401 72.04 -34.50 7.63
N ILE A 402 71.61 -33.90 6.51
CA ILE A 402 72.19 -34.13 5.18
C ILE A 402 73.66 -33.70 5.13
N GLU A 403 74.02 -32.52 5.66
CA GLU A 403 75.44 -32.10 5.69
C GLU A 403 76.28 -32.94 6.66
N ALA A 404 75.72 -33.41 7.78
CA ALA A 404 76.39 -34.35 8.68
C ALA A 404 76.69 -35.69 7.98
N LEU A 405 75.69 -36.30 7.34
CA LEU A 405 75.83 -37.53 6.55
C LEU A 405 76.80 -37.36 5.38
N LYS A 406 76.78 -36.22 4.70
CA LYS A 406 77.71 -35.89 3.61
C LYS A 406 79.16 -35.80 4.08
N ASN A 407 79.41 -35.21 5.26
CA ASN A 407 80.73 -35.18 5.88
C ASN A 407 81.19 -36.58 6.31
N GLU A 408 80.29 -37.42 6.82
CA GLU A 408 80.59 -38.82 7.17
C GLU A 408 80.92 -39.65 5.92
N VAL A 409 80.13 -39.51 4.84
CA VAL A 409 80.40 -40.14 3.54
C VAL A 409 81.72 -39.70 2.95
N GLN A 410 82.07 -38.41 3.04
CA GLN A 410 83.40 -37.92 2.60
C GLN A 410 84.52 -38.55 3.44
N THR A 411 84.36 -38.59 4.77
CA THR A 411 85.31 -39.24 5.69
C THR A 411 85.48 -40.74 5.39
N MET A 412 84.40 -41.43 5.00
CA MET A 412 84.46 -42.83 4.56
C MET A 412 85.16 -42.96 3.20
N LYS A 413 84.91 -42.05 2.26
CA LYS A 413 85.56 -42.01 0.94
C LYS A 413 87.07 -41.81 1.07
N ASP A 414 87.52 -40.90 1.92
CA ASP A 414 88.95 -40.65 2.19
C ASP A 414 89.63 -41.89 2.77
N LYS A 415 88.97 -42.61 3.70
CA LYS A 415 89.44 -43.89 4.25
C LYS A 415 89.46 -45.03 3.23
N VAL A 416 88.54 -45.03 2.27
CA VAL A 416 88.56 -46.01 1.16
C VAL A 416 89.74 -45.71 0.24
N GLN A 417 89.97 -44.44 -0.11
CA GLN A 417 91.12 -44.04 -0.91
C GLN A 417 92.45 -44.37 -0.22
N GLU A 418 92.60 -44.09 1.07
CA GLU A 418 93.77 -44.48 1.87
C GLU A 418 94.00 -46.00 1.82
N ARG A 419 92.93 -46.80 1.93
CA ARG A 419 93.01 -48.26 1.81
C ARG A 419 93.37 -48.72 0.41
N ASP A 420 92.85 -48.08 -0.63
CA ASP A 420 93.20 -48.38 -2.02
C ASP A 420 94.67 -48.02 -2.30
N GLU A 421 95.18 -46.92 -1.79
CA GLU A 421 96.60 -46.55 -1.85
C GLU A 421 97.48 -47.57 -1.12
N ILE A 422 97.06 -48.04 0.06
CA ILE A 422 97.73 -49.15 0.78
C ILE A 422 97.68 -50.45 -0.05
N ILE A 423 96.55 -50.80 -0.65
CA ILE A 423 96.40 -52.00 -1.49
C ILE A 423 97.28 -51.91 -2.74
N GLN A 424 97.35 -50.76 -3.41
CA GLN A 424 98.24 -50.56 -4.56
C GLN A 424 99.72 -50.60 -4.16
N ASN A 425 100.09 -50.04 -3.02
CA ASN A 425 101.45 -50.12 -2.49
C ASN A 425 101.82 -51.57 -2.14
N LEU A 426 100.94 -52.31 -1.44
CA LEU A 426 101.11 -53.74 -1.18
C LEU A 426 101.19 -54.58 -2.46
N LYS A 427 100.34 -54.31 -3.46
CA LYS A 427 100.36 -54.95 -4.77
C LYS A 427 101.67 -54.68 -5.51
N THR A 428 102.18 -53.45 -5.44
CA THR A 428 103.47 -53.05 -6.02
C THR A 428 104.62 -53.76 -5.30
N GLN A 429 104.62 -53.82 -3.96
CA GLN A 429 105.61 -54.58 -3.18
C GLN A 429 105.54 -56.09 -3.49
N TRP A 430 104.34 -56.63 -3.72
CA TRP A 430 104.14 -58.04 -4.08
C TRP A 430 104.65 -58.33 -5.51
N GLN A 431 104.40 -57.43 -6.46
CA GLN A 431 104.97 -57.50 -7.81
C GLN A 431 106.50 -57.36 -7.80
N GLN A 432 107.07 -56.46 -6.99
CA GLN A 432 108.51 -56.33 -6.80
C GLN A 432 109.12 -57.60 -6.18
N ARG A 433 108.45 -58.21 -5.18
CA ARG A 433 108.85 -59.52 -4.65
C ARG A 433 108.75 -60.64 -5.68
N ALA A 434 107.70 -60.66 -6.51
CA ALA A 434 107.55 -61.64 -7.58
C ALA A 434 108.65 -61.49 -8.65
N MET A 435 109.02 -60.27 -9.04
CA MET A 435 110.15 -60.01 -9.94
C MET A 435 111.50 -60.43 -9.32
N LEU A 436 111.66 -60.33 -8.01
CA LEU A 436 112.88 -60.77 -7.30
C LEU A 436 112.96 -62.29 -7.08
N GLN A 437 111.89 -63.05 -7.34
CA GLN A 437 111.84 -64.51 -7.16
C GLN A 437 111.66 -65.32 -8.47
N ALA A 438 111.67 -64.67 -9.64
CA ALA A 438 111.51 -65.32 -10.94
C ALA A 438 112.73 -65.10 -11.87
N ARG A 439 113.53 -66.16 -12.06
CA ARG A 439 114.55 -66.31 -13.12
C ARG A 439 114.42 -67.73 -13.72
N PRO A 440 114.89 -67.99 -14.95
CA PRO A 440 113.98 -67.94 -16.10
C PRO A 440 113.98 -69.21 -16.96
N HIS A 441 112.83 -69.64 -17.51
CA HIS A 441 112.79 -70.60 -18.62
C HIS A 441 111.66 -70.32 -19.64
N GLN A 442 112.06 -70.25 -20.91
CA GLN A 442 111.25 -70.47 -22.13
C GLN A 442 110.96 -72.00 -22.29
N PRO A 443 110.20 -72.53 -23.30
CA PRO A 443 109.75 -71.92 -24.57
C PRO A 443 108.32 -72.31 -25.10
N THR A 444 108.08 -71.99 -26.39
CA THR A 444 107.24 -72.71 -27.40
C THR A 444 105.72 -72.46 -27.58
N GLN A 445 105.40 -71.79 -28.70
CA GLN A 445 104.38 -72.09 -29.76
C GLN A 445 102.88 -72.36 -29.44
N ASP A 446 102.01 -71.40 -29.85
CA ASP A 446 101.04 -71.43 -31.00
C ASP A 446 100.20 -72.71 -31.33
N PRO A 447 99.00 -72.69 -31.97
CA PRO A 447 97.97 -71.64 -32.22
C PRO A 447 96.48 -72.06 -31.93
N ARG A 448 95.52 -71.13 -32.23
CA ARG A 448 94.12 -71.33 -32.76
C ARG A 448 92.86 -71.21 -31.84
N GLN A 449 91.78 -70.72 -32.49
CA GLN A 449 90.31 -70.77 -32.23
C GLN A 449 89.75 -69.83 -31.13
N ARG A 450 89.17 -68.64 -31.42
CA ARG A 450 87.87 -68.26 -32.04
C ARG A 450 86.58 -68.63 -31.25
N PRO A 451 85.47 -67.85 -31.40
CA PRO A 451 84.57 -67.42 -30.31
C PRO A 451 83.19 -68.11 -30.37
N PRO A 452 82.06 -67.61 -29.77
CA PRO A 452 81.31 -66.44 -30.32
C PRO A 452 80.45 -65.59 -29.32
N GLN A 453 79.98 -64.42 -29.81
CA GLN A 453 78.60 -63.82 -29.69
C GLN A 453 77.89 -63.72 -28.30
N GLN A 454 76.89 -62.86 -28.00
CA GLN A 454 76.09 -61.78 -28.63
C GLN A 454 75.37 -61.03 -27.45
N SER A 455 74.60 -59.94 -27.53
CA SER A 455 74.00 -59.09 -28.59
C SER A 455 73.34 -57.84 -27.93
N SER A 456 73.15 -56.74 -28.69
CA SER A 456 72.02 -55.74 -28.63
C SER A 456 71.59 -55.11 -27.28
N SER A 457 71.18 -53.84 -27.11
CA SER A 457 70.83 -52.67 -27.96
C SER A 457 70.59 -51.47 -26.98
N SER A 458 70.36 -50.18 -27.31
CA SER A 458 70.17 -49.35 -28.53
C SER A 458 70.93 -48.00 -28.30
N ALA A 459 71.06 -46.98 -29.18
CA ALA A 459 70.16 -46.25 -30.11
C ALA A 459 69.05 -45.42 -29.40
N VAL A 460 68.82 -44.10 -29.60
CA VAL A 460 69.26 -43.10 -30.61
C VAL A 460 69.16 -41.65 -30.02
N VAL A 461 70.24 -40.84 -30.21
CA VAL A 461 70.37 -39.43 -30.69
C VAL A 461 69.52 -38.25 -30.10
N PRO A 462 70.13 -37.05 -29.87
CA PRO A 462 69.46 -35.78 -29.48
C PRO A 462 69.09 -34.86 -30.67
N VAL A 463 68.27 -33.82 -30.45
CA VAL A 463 67.99 -32.72 -31.41
C VAL A 463 67.78 -31.37 -30.69
N ASP A 464 68.24 -30.28 -31.31
CA ASP A 464 68.19 -28.88 -30.88
C ASP A 464 66.84 -28.14 -31.14
N GLU A 465 66.80 -26.85 -30.75
CA GLU A 465 65.82 -25.80 -31.11
C GLU A 465 65.86 -25.43 -32.64
N PRO A 466 65.28 -24.33 -33.20
CA PRO A 466 64.32 -23.30 -32.70
C PRO A 466 63.19 -22.88 -33.71
N VAL A 467 62.56 -21.70 -33.45
CA VAL A 467 61.94 -20.69 -34.37
C VAL A 467 60.41 -20.66 -34.56
N ASP A 468 59.92 -19.41 -34.64
CA ASP A 468 58.56 -18.87 -34.80
C ASP A 468 57.64 -19.46 -35.90
N ALA A 469 56.33 -19.37 -35.65
CA ALA A 469 55.40 -18.81 -36.64
C ALA A 469 54.12 -18.23 -35.98
N LEU A 470 53.78 -16.99 -36.35
CA LEU A 470 52.47 -16.37 -36.16
C LEU A 470 51.36 -17.20 -36.84
N HIS A 471 50.18 -17.30 -36.23
CA HIS A 471 48.89 -17.08 -36.91
C HIS A 471 47.74 -16.85 -35.90
N GLN A 472 47.01 -15.75 -36.08
CA GLN A 472 45.64 -15.60 -35.57
C GLN A 472 44.69 -16.45 -36.45
N PRO A 473 43.48 -16.75 -35.96
CA PRO A 473 42.35 -16.20 -36.70
C PRO A 473 41.18 -15.67 -35.85
N ASP A 474 40.52 -14.68 -36.45
CA ASP A 474 39.08 -14.39 -36.45
C ASP A 474 38.33 -14.04 -35.16
N LEU A 475 38.23 -12.72 -34.97
CA LEU A 475 37.09 -12.06 -34.32
C LEU A 475 35.84 -12.16 -35.22
N HIS A 476 34.95 -13.11 -34.94
CA HIS A 476 33.53 -12.99 -35.27
C HIS A 476 32.67 -13.46 -34.08
N PRO A 477 31.69 -12.65 -33.60
CA PRO A 477 30.80 -13.07 -32.53
C PRO A 477 29.78 -14.10 -33.04
N PRO A 478 29.46 -15.15 -32.28
CA PRO A 478 28.40 -16.09 -32.65
C PRO A 478 27.02 -15.43 -32.44
N ASP A 479 26.31 -15.18 -33.53
CA ASP A 479 25.00 -14.51 -33.61
C ASP A 479 23.82 -15.38 -33.08
N ASN A 480 24.11 -16.29 -32.14
CA ASN A 480 23.16 -17.23 -31.52
C ASN A 480 23.62 -17.68 -30.12
N ALA A 481 24.17 -16.75 -29.33
CA ALA A 481 24.26 -16.97 -27.89
C ALA A 481 22.83 -17.00 -27.31
N ALA A 482 22.44 -18.13 -26.72
CA ALA A 482 21.25 -18.17 -25.87
C ALA A 482 21.38 -17.07 -24.79
N PRO A 483 20.27 -16.38 -24.40
CA PRO A 483 20.35 -15.35 -23.40
C PRO A 483 21.03 -15.91 -22.14
N PRO A 484 21.96 -15.15 -21.52
CA PRO A 484 22.68 -15.64 -20.35
C PRO A 484 21.66 -16.09 -19.29
N PRO A 485 21.93 -17.19 -18.56
CA PRO A 485 21.02 -17.65 -17.53
C PRO A 485 20.75 -16.47 -16.60
N LEU A 486 19.45 -16.17 -16.39
CA LEU A 486 19.02 -15.08 -15.53
C LEU A 486 19.73 -15.22 -14.19
N VAL A 487 20.76 -14.40 -13.98
CA VAL A 487 21.44 -14.27 -12.69
C VAL A 487 20.32 -14.04 -11.69
N ALA A 488 20.23 -14.89 -10.68
CA ALA A 488 19.14 -14.86 -9.73
C ALA A 488 19.11 -13.50 -9.04
N THR A 489 18.36 -12.56 -9.61
CA THR A 489 18.21 -11.20 -9.11
C THR A 489 17.62 -11.35 -7.73
N VAL A 490 18.44 -11.01 -6.72
CA VAL A 490 18.02 -10.96 -5.32
C VAL A 490 16.71 -10.19 -5.30
N ARG A 491 15.61 -10.85 -4.93
CA ARG A 491 14.26 -10.26 -4.96
C ARG A 491 14.21 -9.17 -3.89
N MET A 492 14.60 -7.96 -4.29
CA MET A 492 14.51 -6.77 -3.46
C MET A 492 13.06 -6.53 -3.10
N THR A 493 12.81 -6.14 -1.86
CA THR A 493 11.48 -5.66 -1.46
C THR A 493 11.21 -4.31 -2.10
N HIS A 494 9.93 -4.00 -2.34
CA HIS A 494 9.49 -2.69 -2.87
C HIS A 494 10.04 -1.49 -2.07
N ASN A 495 10.35 -1.67 -0.78
CA ASN A 495 10.93 -0.64 0.08
C ASN A 495 12.42 -0.42 -0.20
N GLU A 496 13.18 -1.47 -0.48
CA GLU A 496 14.61 -1.39 -0.82
C GLU A 496 14.79 -0.81 -2.23
N GLU A 497 13.99 -1.28 -3.19
CA GLU A 497 13.92 -0.74 -4.55
C GLU A 497 13.59 0.77 -4.53
N ARG A 498 12.55 1.16 -3.78
CA ARG A 498 12.20 2.57 -3.57
C ARG A 498 13.33 3.34 -2.89
N SER A 499 14.08 2.73 -1.98
CA SER A 499 15.21 3.39 -1.32
C SER A 499 16.32 3.73 -2.32
N LEU A 500 16.64 2.81 -3.24
CA LEU A 500 17.58 3.06 -4.34
C LEU A 500 17.10 4.19 -5.27
N TYR A 501 15.83 4.18 -5.68
CA TYR A 501 15.27 5.26 -6.49
C TYR A 501 15.29 6.62 -5.76
N ASN A 502 14.96 6.64 -4.47
CA ASN A 502 15.02 7.85 -3.66
C ASN A 502 16.45 8.37 -3.56
N GLU A 503 17.43 7.50 -3.37
CA GLU A 503 18.85 7.84 -3.27
C GLU A 503 19.39 8.40 -4.60
N PHE A 504 19.09 7.74 -5.73
CA PHE A 504 19.40 8.28 -7.05
C PHE A 504 18.77 9.66 -7.29
N MET A 505 17.51 9.87 -6.89
CA MET A 505 16.84 11.16 -7.09
C MET A 505 17.36 12.29 -6.18
N LYS A 506 18.07 11.99 -5.08
CA LYS A 506 18.68 13.01 -4.19
C LYS A 506 19.89 13.69 -4.80
N GLN A 507 20.55 13.10 -5.80
CA GLN A 507 21.74 13.67 -6.43
C GLN A 507 21.43 14.91 -7.30
N PHE A 508 20.17 15.11 -7.66
CA PHE A 508 19.75 16.22 -8.51
C PHE A 508 19.50 17.49 -7.67
N PRO A 509 19.93 18.66 -8.15
CA PRO A 509 19.68 19.92 -7.46
C PRO A 509 18.20 20.31 -7.53
N VAL A 510 17.74 20.97 -6.46
CA VAL A 510 16.42 21.60 -6.39
C VAL A 510 16.46 22.93 -7.15
N PRO A 511 15.61 23.16 -8.16
CA PRO A 511 15.51 24.47 -8.81
C PRO A 511 14.99 25.53 -7.83
N GLU A 512 15.64 26.69 -7.82
CA GLU A 512 15.19 27.86 -7.07
C GLU A 512 13.87 28.41 -7.64
N GLY A 513 13.12 29.13 -6.80
CA GLY A 513 11.89 29.83 -7.23
C GLY A 513 10.65 28.94 -7.47
N ARG A 514 10.72 27.62 -7.27
CA ARG A 514 9.54 26.76 -7.27
C ARG A 514 8.79 26.85 -5.93
N PRO A 515 7.45 27.07 -5.92
CA PRO A 515 6.66 27.05 -4.70
C PRO A 515 6.53 25.62 -4.13
N PRO A 516 6.54 25.43 -2.80
CA PRO A 516 6.23 24.16 -2.17
C PRO A 516 4.87 23.60 -2.61
N LEU A 517 4.79 22.28 -2.79
CA LEU A 517 3.57 21.61 -3.28
C LEU A 517 2.32 21.82 -2.40
N LYS A 518 2.51 22.24 -1.15
CA LYS A 518 1.43 22.57 -0.20
C LYS A 518 0.85 23.97 -0.39
N GLU A 519 1.61 24.86 -1.04
CA GLU A 519 1.28 26.28 -1.26
C GLU A 519 0.74 26.53 -2.68
N MET A 520 0.99 25.60 -3.61
CA MET A 520 0.40 25.61 -4.94
C MET A 520 -1.13 25.46 -4.89
N GLU A 521 -1.84 26.38 -5.53
CA GLU A 521 -3.28 26.28 -5.78
C GLU A 521 -3.61 25.38 -6.98
N PRO A 522 -4.83 24.79 -7.03
CA PRO A 522 -5.29 24.00 -8.15
C PRO A 522 -5.55 24.87 -9.39
N ILE A 523 -5.24 24.30 -10.56
CA ILE A 523 -5.41 24.92 -11.89
C ILE A 523 -6.51 24.25 -12.72
N GLY A 524 -7.35 23.43 -12.09
CA GLY A 524 -8.35 22.62 -12.79
C GLY A 524 -9.03 21.60 -11.88
N THR A 525 -10.19 21.12 -12.33
CA THR A 525 -10.83 19.90 -11.83
C THR A 525 -11.07 18.94 -13.00
N GLY A 526 -10.89 17.64 -12.77
CA GLY A 526 -11.06 16.61 -13.80
C GLY A 526 -9.75 16.06 -14.41
N ALA A 527 -9.80 15.65 -15.67
CA ALA A 527 -8.68 15.08 -16.41
C ALA A 527 -8.30 15.99 -17.59
N LEU A 528 -7.00 16.31 -17.71
CA LEU A 528 -6.46 17.08 -18.83
C LEU A 528 -6.50 16.25 -20.12
N GLU A 529 -6.83 16.89 -21.25
CA GLU A 529 -6.91 16.21 -22.56
C GLU A 529 -5.52 15.92 -23.16
N SER A 530 -5.01 14.71 -22.94
CA SER A 530 -4.06 13.94 -23.78
C SER A 530 -2.65 14.48 -24.13
N LYS A 531 -2.38 15.79 -24.15
CA LYS A 531 -1.07 16.36 -24.57
C LYS A 531 -0.11 16.65 -23.42
N SER A 532 -0.64 16.96 -22.23
CA SER A 532 0.13 17.21 -21.02
C SER A 532 0.64 15.91 -20.39
N LEU A 533 1.85 15.93 -19.81
CA LEU A 533 2.43 14.75 -19.17
C LEU A 533 1.71 14.44 -17.84
N HIS A 534 0.69 13.58 -17.89
CA HIS A 534 -0.26 13.34 -16.79
C HIS A 534 -0.24 11.88 -16.32
N TYR A 535 0.25 11.65 -15.10
CA TYR A 535 0.38 10.31 -14.50
C TYR A 535 -0.43 10.17 -13.20
N PRO A 536 -1.78 10.25 -13.27
CA PRO A 536 -2.66 10.28 -12.10
C PRO A 536 -2.58 8.97 -11.32
N LYS A 537 -2.34 9.08 -10.01
CA LYS A 537 -2.15 7.96 -9.06
C LYS A 537 -1.04 6.96 -9.44
N ARG A 538 -0.09 7.40 -10.29
CA ARG A 538 1.10 6.65 -10.74
C ARG A 538 2.42 7.38 -10.45
N THR A 539 2.35 8.41 -9.62
CA THR A 539 3.48 9.28 -9.27
C THR A 539 3.72 9.21 -7.76
N LEU A 540 4.95 8.96 -7.34
CA LEU A 540 5.41 9.07 -5.96
C LEU A 540 6.36 10.27 -5.81
N TRP A 541 6.46 10.80 -4.60
CA TRP A 541 7.26 11.98 -4.27
C TRP A 541 8.40 11.59 -3.30
N PRO A 542 9.57 11.16 -3.81
CA PRO A 542 10.73 10.81 -2.98
C PRO A 542 11.35 12.04 -2.30
N HIS A 543 11.10 13.22 -2.86
CA HIS A 543 11.63 14.51 -2.47
C HIS A 543 10.47 15.53 -2.55
N PRO A 544 10.50 16.67 -1.81
CA PRO A 544 9.49 17.72 -1.96
C PRO A 544 9.33 18.28 -3.38
N VAL A 545 10.31 18.04 -4.26
CA VAL A 545 10.43 18.67 -5.58
C VAL A 545 10.57 17.65 -6.73
N HIS A 546 11.37 16.60 -6.58
CA HIS A 546 11.49 15.55 -7.61
C HIS A 546 10.43 14.46 -7.41
N ALA A 547 10.05 13.79 -8.49
CA ALA A 547 9.04 12.73 -8.50
C ALA A 547 9.61 11.41 -9.06
N LEU A 548 8.90 10.32 -8.81
CA LEU A 548 9.06 9.01 -9.45
C LEU A 548 7.76 8.67 -10.17
N VAL A 549 7.82 8.26 -11.44
CA VAL A 549 6.65 7.84 -12.21
C VAL A 549 6.76 6.37 -12.56
N PHE A 550 5.70 5.62 -12.27
CA PHE A 550 5.60 4.18 -12.56
C PHE A 550 4.71 3.97 -13.78
N VAL A 551 5.22 3.26 -14.78
CA VAL A 551 4.49 2.83 -15.97
C VAL A 551 4.51 1.31 -16.07
N PRO A 552 3.49 0.66 -16.65
CA PRO A 552 3.55 -0.78 -16.84
C PRO A 552 4.64 -1.07 -17.88
N THR A 553 5.33 -2.20 -17.79
CA THR A 553 6.35 -2.58 -18.81
C THR A 553 5.72 -2.82 -20.19
N HIS A 554 4.47 -3.28 -20.20
CA HIS A 554 3.68 -3.61 -21.38
C HIS A 554 2.30 -2.93 -21.34
N ARG A 555 1.76 -2.65 -22.52
CA ARG A 555 0.38 -2.22 -22.73
C ARG A 555 -0.27 -3.09 -23.79
N TYR A 556 -1.57 -3.28 -23.71
CA TYR A 556 -2.34 -3.97 -24.71
C TYR A 556 -2.69 -3.00 -25.86
N ASP A 557 -2.38 -3.39 -27.08
CA ASP A 557 -2.80 -2.69 -28.28
C ASP A 557 -4.13 -3.28 -28.78
N ASN A 558 -5.23 -2.60 -28.46
CA ASN A 558 -6.58 -2.97 -28.88
C ASN A 558 -6.76 -3.09 -30.41
N LYS A 559 -5.86 -2.55 -31.24
CA LYS A 559 -5.94 -2.70 -32.71
C LYS A 559 -5.24 -3.95 -33.21
N ALA A 560 -4.14 -4.35 -32.58
CA ALA A 560 -3.37 -5.54 -32.93
C ALA A 560 -3.76 -6.76 -32.07
N SER A 561 -4.64 -6.57 -31.09
CA SER A 561 -5.07 -7.56 -30.10
C SER A 561 -3.92 -8.26 -29.37
N CYS A 562 -2.80 -7.55 -29.18
CA CYS A 562 -1.57 -8.09 -28.61
C CYS A 562 -0.95 -7.15 -27.57
N TRP A 563 -0.08 -7.70 -26.74
CA TRP A 563 0.71 -6.92 -25.79
C TRP A 563 1.97 -6.37 -26.46
N VAL A 564 2.21 -5.07 -26.29
CA VAL A 564 3.38 -4.35 -26.81
C VAL A 564 4.12 -3.66 -25.67
N ALA A 565 5.44 -3.55 -25.78
CA ALA A 565 6.25 -2.82 -24.80
C ALA A 565 5.77 -1.37 -24.68
N ALA A 566 5.62 -0.87 -23.45
CA ALA A 566 5.09 0.46 -23.18
C ALA A 566 6.17 1.54 -23.25
N THR A 567 6.74 1.72 -24.44
CA THR A 567 7.89 2.61 -24.70
C THR A 567 7.62 4.12 -24.58
N ALA A 568 6.41 4.52 -24.16
CA ALA A 568 5.95 5.91 -24.20
C ALA A 568 6.78 6.90 -23.36
N LEU A 569 7.34 6.48 -22.22
CA LEU A 569 8.26 7.33 -21.45
C LEU A 569 9.72 7.25 -21.95
N LEU A 570 10.12 6.16 -22.61
CA LEU A 570 11.48 6.00 -23.15
C LEU A 570 11.77 7.04 -24.23
N SER A 571 10.79 7.38 -25.07
CA SER A 571 10.90 8.47 -26.06
C SER A 571 11.02 9.88 -25.46
N HIS A 572 10.79 10.03 -24.15
CA HIS A 572 10.91 11.29 -23.44
C HIS A 572 12.12 11.34 -22.49
N VAL A 573 12.91 10.27 -22.36
CA VAL A 573 14.14 10.28 -21.54
C VAL A 573 15.10 11.35 -22.05
N GLY A 574 15.60 12.19 -21.14
CA GLY A 574 16.43 13.37 -21.44
C GLY A 574 15.65 14.63 -21.85
N THR A 575 14.37 14.51 -22.21
CA THR A 575 13.53 15.67 -22.60
C THR A 575 12.95 16.38 -21.37
N GLU A 576 12.70 17.68 -21.52
CA GLU A 576 11.98 18.51 -20.56
C GLU A 576 10.51 18.65 -20.96
N VAL A 577 9.63 18.49 -19.97
CA VAL A 577 8.18 18.43 -20.17
C VAL A 577 7.44 19.08 -19.00
N ASP A 578 6.34 19.76 -19.31
CA ASP A 578 5.41 20.26 -18.30
C ASP A 578 4.68 19.11 -17.61
N PHE A 579 4.83 19.03 -16.29
CA PHE A 579 4.28 17.94 -15.49
C PHE A 579 3.04 18.38 -14.73
N PHE A 580 1.99 17.55 -14.80
CA PHE A 580 0.69 17.81 -14.18
C PHE A 580 0.28 16.66 -13.29
N MET A 581 -0.18 16.96 -12.07
CA MET A 581 -0.57 15.95 -11.08
C MET A 581 -2.01 16.14 -10.59
N ASN A 582 -2.63 15.04 -10.17
CA ASN A 582 -3.94 15.07 -9.51
C ASN A 582 -3.80 14.81 -8.01
N ARG A 583 -4.45 15.65 -7.21
CA ARG A 583 -4.64 15.45 -5.76
C ARG A 583 -6.13 15.58 -5.46
N GLY A 584 -6.78 14.45 -5.18
CA GLY A 584 -8.24 14.38 -5.09
C GLY A 584 -8.90 14.58 -6.46
N LYS A 585 -9.85 15.51 -6.55
CA LYS A 585 -10.54 15.91 -7.80
C LYS A 585 -9.82 17.03 -8.57
N SER A 586 -8.78 17.63 -7.99
CA SER A 586 -8.12 18.82 -8.51
C SER A 586 -6.79 18.50 -9.19
N VAL A 587 -6.48 19.31 -10.21
CA VAL A 587 -5.25 19.25 -11.02
C VAL A 587 -4.31 20.37 -10.59
N TYR A 588 -3.02 20.07 -10.53
CA TYR A 588 -1.95 21.01 -10.17
C TYR A 588 -0.84 20.95 -11.21
N TYR A 589 -0.36 22.11 -11.65
CA TYR A 589 0.87 22.21 -12.43
C TYR A 589 2.07 22.04 -11.50
N ALA A 590 2.94 21.08 -11.80
CA ALA A 590 4.06 20.73 -10.94
C ALA A 590 5.33 21.54 -11.22
N GLY A 591 5.41 22.18 -12.40
CA GLY A 591 6.62 22.75 -12.97
C GLY A 591 7.11 21.98 -14.20
N VAL A 592 8.31 22.35 -14.66
CA VAL A 592 9.02 21.72 -15.79
C VAL A 592 9.92 20.60 -15.26
N TYR A 593 9.87 19.44 -15.90
CA TYR A 593 10.56 18.23 -15.45
C TYR A 593 11.37 17.58 -16.57
N ARG A 594 12.62 17.21 -16.27
CA ARG A 594 13.45 16.35 -17.11
C ARG A 594 13.26 14.88 -16.73
N ILE A 595 13.07 14.02 -17.72
CA ILE A 595 12.83 12.58 -17.51
C ILE A 595 14.15 11.80 -17.49
N HIS A 596 14.36 10.98 -16.48
CA HIS A 596 15.50 10.06 -16.34
C HIS A 596 15.02 8.61 -16.37
N SER A 597 15.70 7.75 -17.12
CA SER A 597 15.49 6.30 -17.03
C SER A 597 16.21 5.74 -15.80
N LEU A 598 15.51 4.97 -14.98
CA LEU A 598 16.10 4.32 -13.79
C LEU A 598 16.53 2.87 -14.06
N ARG A 599 16.58 2.43 -15.32
CA ARG A 599 17.03 1.08 -15.73
C ARG A 599 18.44 0.72 -15.24
N GLY A 600 19.31 1.72 -15.06
CA GLY A 600 20.65 1.55 -14.50
C GLY A 600 20.70 1.51 -12.96
N VAL A 601 19.59 1.84 -12.29
CA VAL A 601 19.42 1.75 -10.83
C VAL A 601 18.77 0.43 -10.45
N HIS A 602 17.72 0.04 -11.18
CA HIS A 602 17.04 -1.26 -11.04
C HIS A 602 16.46 -1.69 -12.40
N PRO A 603 16.53 -2.98 -12.78
CA PRO A 603 15.96 -3.45 -14.04
C PRO A 603 14.43 -3.29 -14.10
N PRO A 604 13.83 -3.11 -15.29
CA PRO A 604 12.38 -3.18 -15.47
C PRO A 604 11.84 -4.56 -15.05
N GLY A 605 10.61 -4.59 -14.51
CA GLY A 605 9.97 -5.84 -14.09
C GLY A 605 9.37 -5.79 -12.68
N SER A 606 9.63 -4.73 -11.92
CA SER A 606 9.19 -4.57 -10.54
C SER A 606 7.67 -4.60 -10.40
N VAL A 607 7.18 -5.25 -9.35
CA VAL A 607 5.74 -5.24 -9.02
C VAL A 607 5.31 -3.84 -8.58
N VAL A 608 4.07 -3.45 -8.93
CA VAL A 608 3.50 -2.13 -8.56
C VAL A 608 3.66 -1.87 -7.04
N PRO A 609 4.33 -0.79 -6.60
CA PRO A 609 4.40 -0.43 -5.19
C PRO A 609 3.00 -0.21 -4.60
N SER A 610 2.78 -0.57 -3.33
CA SER A 610 1.50 -0.40 -2.62
C SER A 610 0.87 0.99 -2.73
N ASP A 611 1.73 2.02 -2.78
CA ASP A 611 1.35 3.43 -2.80
C ASP A 611 0.93 3.91 -4.20
N VAL A 612 1.16 3.08 -5.23
CA VAL A 612 0.73 3.30 -6.62
C VAL A 612 -0.58 2.56 -6.85
N SER A 613 -1.58 3.25 -7.41
CA SER A 613 -2.91 2.65 -7.57
C SER A 613 -2.90 1.55 -8.63
N SER A 614 -3.10 0.30 -8.20
CA SER A 614 -3.27 -0.88 -9.07
C SER A 614 -4.34 -0.65 -10.16
N ILE A 615 -5.46 0.01 -9.82
CA ILE A 615 -6.51 0.41 -10.76
C ILE A 615 -5.97 1.40 -11.81
N ALA A 616 -5.16 2.38 -11.41
CA ALA A 616 -4.53 3.32 -12.35
C ALA A 616 -3.49 2.63 -13.24
N MET A 617 -2.79 1.60 -12.72
CA MET A 617 -1.89 0.78 -13.52
C MET A 617 -2.64 -0.11 -14.52
N LYS A 618 -3.73 -0.77 -14.12
CA LYS A 618 -4.61 -1.53 -15.03
C LYS A 618 -5.19 -0.62 -16.13
N LYS A 619 -5.63 0.59 -15.79
CA LYS A 619 -6.06 1.58 -16.80
C LYS A 619 -4.91 1.99 -17.74
N ALA A 620 -3.67 2.07 -17.25
CA ALA A 620 -2.50 2.41 -18.06
C ALA A 620 -2.09 1.31 -19.06
N THR A 621 -2.39 0.04 -18.79
CA THR A 621 -2.17 -1.04 -19.78
C THR A 621 -3.18 -0.98 -20.94
N LYS A 622 -4.29 -0.23 -20.82
CA LYS A 622 -5.43 -0.21 -21.76
C LYS A 622 -6.17 -1.53 -21.92
N TYR A 623 -5.87 -2.55 -21.11
CA TYR A 623 -6.53 -3.85 -21.14
C TYR A 623 -7.81 -3.84 -20.28
N THR A 624 -8.90 -4.38 -20.83
CA THR A 624 -10.21 -4.43 -20.16
C THR A 624 -10.54 -5.79 -19.53
N GLY A 625 -9.80 -6.86 -19.87
CA GLY A 625 -10.01 -8.21 -19.34
C GLY A 625 -9.38 -8.46 -17.96
N GLU A 626 -9.19 -9.72 -17.59
CA GLU A 626 -8.57 -10.13 -16.32
C GLU A 626 -7.05 -10.22 -16.45
N LEU A 627 -6.31 -9.72 -15.45
CA LEU A 627 -4.84 -9.55 -15.58
C LEU A 627 -4.08 -10.88 -15.62
N ASP A 628 -4.71 -11.94 -15.11
CA ASP A 628 -4.16 -13.28 -14.99
C ASP A 628 -3.95 -13.95 -16.37
N ASP A 629 -4.63 -13.46 -17.42
CA ASP A 629 -4.44 -13.87 -18.82
C ASP A 629 -2.99 -13.65 -19.33
N PHE A 630 -2.24 -12.71 -18.73
CA PHE A 630 -0.94 -12.29 -19.25
C PHE A 630 0.16 -12.11 -18.18
N PHE A 631 -0.20 -11.81 -16.93
CA PHE A 631 0.75 -11.78 -15.82
C PHE A 631 0.57 -13.08 -15.02
N PRO A 632 1.49 -14.06 -15.10
CA PRO A 632 1.29 -15.37 -14.46
C PRO A 632 1.21 -15.32 -12.92
N GLU A 633 1.68 -14.25 -12.30
CA GLU A 633 1.53 -13.97 -10.86
C GLU A 633 0.34 -13.04 -10.53
N GLY A 634 -0.55 -12.74 -11.49
CA GLY A 634 -1.65 -11.77 -11.38
C GLY A 634 -1.21 -10.29 -11.24
N LYS A 635 0.09 -10.01 -11.37
CA LYS A 635 0.71 -8.73 -11.01
C LYS A 635 1.28 -8.01 -12.22
N ILE A 636 0.79 -6.79 -12.46
CA ILE A 636 1.37 -5.88 -13.45
C ILE A 636 2.83 -5.61 -13.09
N THR A 637 3.75 -5.91 -13.99
CA THR A 637 5.15 -5.48 -13.88
C THR A 637 5.32 -4.05 -14.38
N THR A 638 6.18 -3.30 -13.72
CA THR A 638 6.38 -1.86 -13.95
C THR A 638 7.84 -1.51 -14.21
N GLU A 639 8.01 -0.30 -14.74
CA GLU A 639 9.28 0.39 -14.85
C GLU A 639 9.15 1.76 -14.17
N CYS A 640 10.18 2.17 -13.44
CA CYS A 640 10.24 3.45 -12.75
C CYS A 640 11.07 4.47 -13.54
N PHE A 641 10.57 5.70 -13.62
CA PHE A 641 11.23 6.85 -14.25
C PHE A 641 11.44 7.96 -13.23
N GLY A 642 12.66 8.49 -13.20
CA GLY A 642 13.04 9.63 -12.39
C GLY A 642 12.54 10.91 -13.02
N MET A 643 11.80 11.72 -12.27
CA MET A 643 11.25 12.98 -12.74
C MET A 643 11.95 14.11 -11.99
N GLN A 644 13.03 14.63 -12.60
CA GLN A 644 13.77 15.75 -12.05
C GLN A 644 13.06 17.05 -12.40
N CYS A 645 12.42 17.71 -11.43
CA CYS A 645 12.03 19.11 -11.59
C CYS A 645 13.28 19.96 -11.91
N VAL A 646 13.24 20.71 -13.01
CA VAL A 646 14.33 21.60 -13.48
C VAL A 646 13.94 23.08 -13.42
N GLY A 647 12.65 23.38 -13.29
CA GLY A 647 12.14 24.75 -13.16
C GLY A 647 10.64 24.77 -12.92
N PHE A 648 10.06 25.97 -12.89
CA PHE A 648 8.62 26.19 -12.74
C PHE A 648 8.21 27.37 -13.63
N ASP A 649 7.38 27.12 -14.64
CA ASP A 649 6.86 28.19 -15.49
C ASP A 649 5.74 28.93 -14.75
N TRP A 650 6.07 30.10 -14.23
CA TRP A 650 5.13 30.97 -13.52
C TRP A 650 4.09 31.60 -14.46
N GLU A 651 4.45 31.91 -15.71
CA GLU A 651 3.52 32.50 -16.67
C GLU A 651 2.45 31.49 -17.07
N LEU A 652 2.85 30.25 -17.35
CA LEU A 652 1.93 29.13 -17.60
C LEU A 652 1.07 28.83 -16.37
N TYR A 653 1.65 28.81 -15.17
CA TYR A 653 0.90 28.59 -13.92
C TYR A 653 -0.18 29.65 -13.69
N GLU A 654 0.16 30.92 -13.82
CA GLU A 654 -0.78 32.03 -13.63
C GLU A 654 -1.86 32.06 -14.72
N ALA A 655 -1.52 31.79 -15.98
CA ALA A 655 -2.48 31.68 -17.06
C ALA A 655 -3.51 30.57 -16.80
N LEU A 656 -3.04 29.35 -16.49
CA LEU A 656 -3.92 28.21 -16.20
C LEU A 656 -4.79 28.44 -14.95
N ARG A 657 -4.23 29.05 -13.89
CA ARG A 657 -4.98 29.41 -12.68
C ARG A 657 -6.06 30.47 -12.97
N LYS A 658 -5.74 31.48 -13.78
CA LYS A 658 -6.68 32.53 -14.20
C LYS A 658 -7.86 31.96 -14.98
N ASP A 659 -7.59 31.07 -15.94
CA ASP A 659 -8.62 30.41 -16.74
C ASP A 659 -9.50 29.49 -15.87
N TYR A 660 -8.90 28.76 -14.92
CA TYR A 660 -9.65 27.96 -13.96
C TYR A 660 -10.54 28.79 -13.03
N LEU A 661 -10.07 29.93 -12.53
CA LEU A 661 -10.87 30.86 -11.72
C LEU A 661 -12.01 31.48 -12.54
N ALA A 662 -11.78 31.82 -13.81
CA ALA A 662 -12.84 32.30 -14.71
C ALA A 662 -13.90 31.22 -14.96
N ALA A 663 -13.50 29.96 -15.18
CA ALA A 663 -14.42 28.85 -15.42
C ALA A 663 -15.21 28.43 -14.16
N SER A 664 -14.59 28.48 -12.97
CA SER A 664 -15.23 28.08 -11.70
C SER A 664 -16.06 29.19 -11.06
N GLY A 665 -15.71 30.47 -11.26
CA GLY A 665 -16.44 31.62 -10.71
C GLY A 665 -17.81 31.88 -11.32
N GLY A 666 -18.12 31.32 -12.49
CA GLY A 666 -19.36 31.60 -13.24
C GLY A 666 -20.64 31.00 -12.66
N GLY A 667 -20.58 30.12 -11.66
CA GLY A 667 -21.74 29.36 -11.15
C GLY A 667 -22.36 29.84 -9.84
N GLY A 668 -21.75 30.80 -9.12
CA GLY A 668 -22.10 31.11 -7.72
C GLY A 668 -22.80 32.44 -7.45
N GLY A 669 -23.03 33.27 -8.47
CA GLY A 669 -23.43 34.68 -8.30
C GLY A 669 -24.91 34.98 -8.57
N ASP A 670 -25.64 35.32 -7.50
CA ASP A 670 -26.88 36.11 -7.50
C ASP A 670 -28.13 35.59 -8.26
N GLY A 671 -28.73 34.52 -7.70
CA GLY A 671 -30.14 34.14 -7.97
C GLY A 671 -31.19 35.13 -7.43
N LYS A 672 -30.93 36.44 -7.44
CA LYS A 672 -31.82 37.48 -6.89
C LYS A 672 -32.71 38.09 -7.98
N LYS A 673 -33.98 37.65 -7.98
CA LYS A 673 -35.18 38.37 -8.47
C LYS A 673 -34.96 39.35 -9.64
N ARG A 674 -35.14 38.88 -10.88
CA ARG A 674 -35.67 39.73 -11.97
C ARG A 674 -36.97 39.17 -12.52
N LYS A 675 -38.08 39.77 -12.07
CA LYS A 675 -39.40 39.68 -12.72
C LYS A 675 -39.46 40.67 -13.87
N ALA A 676 -40.08 40.22 -14.97
CA ALA A 676 -40.74 41.01 -16.02
C ALA A 676 -39.91 41.93 -16.93
N GLY A 677 -40.19 41.83 -18.24
CA GLY A 677 -39.97 42.87 -19.24
C GLY A 677 -38.83 42.61 -20.23
N GLY A 678 -39.14 42.59 -21.54
CA GLY A 678 -38.14 42.64 -22.60
C GLY A 678 -38.29 41.57 -23.70
N LYS A 679 -39.22 41.79 -24.63
CA LYS A 679 -39.30 41.09 -25.91
C LYS A 679 -38.64 41.98 -26.96
N GLU A 680 -37.46 41.63 -27.49
CA GLU A 680 -37.05 41.92 -28.90
C GLU A 680 -35.64 41.41 -29.27
N LEU A 681 -35.58 40.76 -30.44
CA LEU A 681 -34.55 40.86 -31.50
C LEU A 681 -33.12 41.34 -31.16
N ARG A 682 -32.11 40.46 -31.32
CA ARG A 682 -31.30 40.42 -32.57
C ARG A 682 -30.24 39.31 -32.65
N ASP A 683 -29.87 39.06 -33.89
CA ASP A 683 -28.90 38.12 -34.43
C ASP A 683 -27.46 38.24 -33.90
N GLY A 684 -26.77 37.10 -33.91
CA GLY A 684 -25.46 36.99 -34.57
C GLY A 684 -24.20 37.38 -33.79
N GLU A 685 -23.53 36.38 -33.21
CA GLU A 685 -22.14 36.06 -33.56
C GLU A 685 -21.70 34.71 -32.97
N LYS A 686 -21.30 33.76 -33.84
CA LYS A 686 -20.65 32.50 -33.41
C LYS A 686 -19.14 32.67 -33.51
N SER A 687 -18.51 33.17 -32.45
CA SER A 687 -17.04 33.14 -32.36
C SER A 687 -16.54 31.74 -32.03
N LYS A 688 -15.59 31.24 -32.81
CA LYS A 688 -14.87 30.00 -32.54
C LYS A 688 -13.85 30.26 -31.44
N VAL A 689 -13.99 29.60 -30.28
CA VAL A 689 -12.86 29.43 -29.35
C VAL A 689 -12.17 28.12 -29.72
N GLN A 690 -10.93 28.22 -30.20
CA GLN A 690 -10.06 27.08 -30.45
C GLN A 690 -9.68 26.40 -29.13
N LYS A 691 -9.79 25.07 -29.08
CA LYS A 691 -9.12 24.26 -28.05
C LYS A 691 -7.60 24.35 -28.23
N VAL A 692 -6.88 24.53 -27.13
CA VAL A 692 -5.42 24.31 -27.00
C VAL A 692 -5.18 22.83 -26.69
#